data_AF-A0A8K0E2Z5-F1
#
_entry.id   AF-A0A8K0E2Z5-F1
#
_cell.length_a   1.000
_cell.length_b   1.000
_cell.length_c   1.000
_cell.angle_alpha   90.00
_cell.angle_beta   90.00
_cell.angle_gamma   90.00
#
_symmetry.space_group_name_H-M   'P 1'
#
loop_
_entity.id
_entity.type
_entity.pdbx_description
1 polymer ?
#
loop_
_entity_poly.entity_id
_entity_poly.type
_entity_poly.pdbx_seq_one_letter_code
_entity_poly.pdbx_strand_id
1 'polypeptide(L)'
;MKKETSIPTLLHTSTESLPADSEQGCKSPSCFFCTMNESYPSLRKAKIIQCFKEMPFRDDHELVLALSSLWNIAMAHPNDSEFPSLGVFECMDKLIRRAVNDKKWLLRDQNIYIPYYAAHVIGSYTMNKVQFVEKAIKSGVVSPLMELLRGKITWVEQRVAVRALGHIASHDKTFEEFAVHESEIIELAMKIASTCLDDIYDKFISEKESNRLKYHCDLLTRGLGVLEIENGKAEEWASQLQCWSLYLLNCFACRERSLDLICSREFLRKLCKMMDGLTNPTSPAGIGLIRTLCKTKTGRQSLSDSQEVIEALGNISRSSDDWQEMAIDCLLLLLKDPETRYKVIDITVIFLGDLVELGSNGGRRELGETITQTLLQDYHKVKYGNLRLKSKNVERALEEIWDLKVDRKKREKLMSEEEIRERKLLVAKMKKEGNLHFWSGDTEKAVMKYTEALDLCPLKMRKERIVLHSNRGQCHLLLKTPELAISDTTRALSLSSAARPHSKSLWRRSQAYDMKGLAKESLMDCLLFVKGRVKSENLKRARIPYYAARMINKQMDATRIFAPSRSRMSNKQEDNVQESSDPNEADQIKGLHCEPSIVEEPLAEKRRRRKLQWSGRSKKGKGYNQKLWIKEIRQRTKGVDNQSQHYCMGDWL
;
A
#
# COMPACT_ATOMS: atom_id res chain seq x y z
N MET A 1 -39.37 -33.88 -10.00
CA MET A 1 -38.25 -34.50 -10.74
C MET A 1 -37.14 -33.46 -10.88
N LYS A 2 -36.20 -33.47 -9.93
CA LYS A 2 -35.04 -32.58 -9.87
C LYS A 2 -33.88 -33.29 -10.56
N LYS A 3 -33.21 -32.64 -11.51
CA LYS A 3 -31.94 -33.11 -12.08
C LYS A 3 -30.80 -32.75 -11.12
N GLU A 4 -30.11 -33.78 -10.65
CA GLU A 4 -28.84 -33.68 -9.96
C GLU A 4 -27.78 -33.14 -10.94
N THR A 5 -27.08 -32.09 -10.52
CA THR A 5 -25.87 -31.60 -11.16
C THR A 5 -24.66 -32.31 -10.57
N SER A 6 -23.99 -33.10 -11.40
CA SER A 6 -22.73 -33.78 -11.15
C SER A 6 -21.59 -32.80 -10.83
N ILE A 7 -20.78 -33.17 -9.85
CA ILE A 7 -19.53 -32.49 -9.47
C ILE A 7 -18.48 -32.75 -10.56
N PRO A 8 -17.76 -31.74 -11.09
CA PRO A 8 -16.73 -31.98 -12.09
C PRO A 8 -15.42 -32.46 -11.45
N THR A 9 -14.89 -33.54 -11.99
CA THR A 9 -13.57 -34.11 -11.72
C THR A 9 -12.47 -33.08 -12.03
N LEU A 10 -11.84 -32.51 -10.99
CA LEU A 10 -10.66 -31.67 -11.10
C LEU A 10 -9.47 -32.36 -10.42
N LEU A 11 -8.95 -33.38 -11.10
CA LEU A 11 -7.66 -34.01 -10.82
C LEU A 11 -6.91 -34.14 -12.16
N HIS A 12 -6.47 -33.01 -12.72
CA HIS A 12 -5.43 -32.99 -13.72
C HIS A 12 -4.72 -31.64 -13.67
N THR A 13 -3.53 -31.61 -13.07
CA THR A 13 -2.35 -30.86 -13.54
C THR A 13 -1.21 -30.99 -12.53
N SER A 14 -0.35 -31.99 -12.75
CA SER A 14 1.12 -31.95 -12.62
C SER A 14 1.62 -33.39 -12.47
N THR A 15 1.84 -34.04 -13.61
CA THR A 15 2.67 -35.24 -13.73
C THR A 15 4.12 -34.87 -13.43
N GLU A 16 4.51 -34.98 -12.15
CA GLU A 16 5.85 -35.41 -11.81
C GLU A 16 5.76 -36.92 -11.52
N SER A 17 6.61 -37.68 -12.21
CA SER A 17 6.65 -39.13 -12.19
C SER A 17 6.85 -39.65 -10.76
N LEU A 18 5.79 -40.21 -10.18
CA LEU A 18 5.89 -41.14 -9.06
C LEU A 18 6.71 -42.36 -9.51
N PRO A 19 7.64 -42.88 -8.69
CA PRO A 19 8.21 -44.20 -8.94
C PRO A 19 7.07 -45.21 -8.98
N ALA A 20 7.03 -45.97 -10.07
CA ALA A 20 6.11 -47.09 -10.23
C ALA A 20 6.54 -48.20 -9.27
N ASP A 21 6.10 -48.11 -8.02
CA ASP A 21 6.07 -49.24 -7.09
C ASP A 21 4.88 -49.06 -6.15
N SER A 22 3.86 -49.89 -6.39
CA SER A 22 2.86 -50.45 -5.44
C SER A 22 1.41 -50.35 -5.91
N GLU A 23 0.95 -51.39 -6.62
CA GLU A 23 -0.42 -51.91 -6.49
C GLU A 23 -0.59 -52.55 -5.09
N GLN A 24 -0.44 -51.76 -4.03
CA GLN A 24 -0.90 -52.12 -2.69
C GLN A 24 -1.97 -51.11 -2.30
N GLY A 25 -3.24 -51.54 -2.35
CA GLY A 25 -4.36 -50.74 -1.89
C GLY A 25 -4.09 -50.17 -0.50
N CYS A 26 -4.37 -48.88 -0.31
CA CYS A 26 -4.18 -48.21 0.97
C CYS A 26 -4.86 -49.00 2.08
N LYS A 27 -4.06 -49.53 3.03
CA LYS A 27 -4.53 -50.39 4.12
C LYS A 27 -5.11 -49.58 5.30
N SER A 28 -5.10 -48.25 5.23
CA SER A 28 -5.58 -47.39 6.31
C SER A 28 -7.09 -47.13 6.16
N PRO A 29 -7.95 -47.65 7.06
CA PRO A 29 -9.39 -47.47 6.98
C PRO A 29 -9.84 -46.02 7.16
N SER A 30 -8.96 -45.13 7.64
CA SER A 30 -9.24 -43.70 7.84
C SER A 30 -8.42 -42.79 6.93
N CYS A 31 -7.79 -43.30 5.86
CA CYS A 31 -7.11 -42.46 4.88
C CYS A 31 -8.05 -41.40 4.30
N PHE A 32 -7.63 -40.13 4.34
CA PHE A 32 -8.42 -39.01 3.85
C PHE A 32 -8.70 -39.13 2.35
N PHE A 33 -7.72 -39.53 1.55
CA PHE A 33 -7.87 -39.65 0.10
C PHE A 33 -8.80 -40.80 -0.30
N CYS A 34 -8.69 -41.96 0.34
CA CYS A 34 -9.65 -43.06 0.15
C CYS A 34 -11.06 -42.67 0.56
N THR A 35 -11.18 -41.88 1.64
CA THR A 35 -12.46 -41.32 2.07
C THR A 35 -13.04 -40.39 1.01
N MET A 36 -12.25 -39.48 0.44
CA MET A 36 -12.71 -38.55 -0.59
C MET A 36 -13.11 -39.23 -1.90
N ASN A 37 -12.48 -40.38 -2.23
CA ASN A 37 -12.79 -41.19 -3.40
C ASN A 37 -13.99 -42.14 -3.21
N GLU A 38 -14.65 -42.12 -2.04
CA GLU A 38 -15.85 -42.93 -1.80
C GLU A 38 -17.02 -42.48 -2.70
N SER A 39 -17.52 -43.42 -3.51
CA SER A 39 -18.57 -43.18 -4.50
C SER A 39 -19.93 -42.89 -3.87
N TYR A 40 -20.22 -43.47 -2.70
CA TYR A 40 -21.51 -43.32 -2.03
C TYR A 40 -21.53 -42.09 -1.10
N PRO A 41 -22.33 -41.03 -1.37
CA PRO A 41 -22.26 -39.77 -0.60
C PRO A 41 -22.54 -39.90 0.90
N SER A 42 -23.48 -40.77 1.30
CA SER A 42 -23.80 -41.00 2.71
C SER A 42 -22.65 -41.68 3.45
N LEU A 43 -22.06 -42.70 2.83
CA LEU A 43 -20.89 -43.42 3.37
C LEU A 43 -19.67 -42.50 3.41
N ARG A 44 -19.45 -41.68 2.37
CA ARG A 44 -18.40 -40.67 2.33
C ARG A 44 -18.50 -39.70 3.50
N LYS A 45 -19.69 -39.15 3.76
CA LYS A 45 -19.92 -38.25 4.90
C LYS A 45 -19.61 -38.93 6.24
N ALA A 46 -20.05 -40.17 6.43
CA ALA A 46 -19.75 -40.93 7.65
C ALA A 46 -18.23 -41.15 7.82
N LYS A 47 -17.54 -41.53 6.73
CA LYS A 47 -16.08 -41.68 6.72
C LYS A 47 -15.34 -40.36 6.98
N ILE A 48 -15.83 -39.22 6.45
CA ILE A 48 -15.24 -37.89 6.73
C ILE A 48 -15.35 -37.55 8.22
N ILE A 49 -16.52 -37.76 8.84
CA ILE A 49 -16.71 -37.52 10.27
C ILE A 49 -15.73 -38.35 11.09
N GLN A 50 -15.58 -39.63 10.75
CA GLN A 50 -14.63 -40.52 11.42
C GLN A 50 -13.18 -40.04 11.21
N CYS A 51 -12.83 -39.68 9.98
CA CYS A 51 -11.52 -39.14 9.63
C CYS A 51 -11.19 -37.89 10.48
N PHE A 52 -12.10 -36.91 10.57
CA PHE A 52 -11.90 -35.71 11.39
C PHE A 52 -11.81 -35.98 12.89
N LYS A 53 -12.45 -37.04 13.40
CA LYS A 53 -12.32 -37.44 14.81
C LYS A 53 -10.97 -38.10 15.11
N GLU A 54 -10.47 -38.92 14.20
CA GLU A 54 -9.22 -39.67 14.39
C GLU A 54 -7.96 -38.86 14.03
N MET A 55 -8.07 -37.97 13.03
CA MET A 55 -6.95 -37.20 12.47
C MET A 55 -6.06 -36.53 13.53
N PRO A 56 -6.58 -35.87 14.59
CA PRO A 56 -5.74 -35.26 15.61
C PRO A 56 -4.88 -36.22 16.44
N PHE A 57 -5.23 -37.52 16.45
CA PHE A 57 -4.57 -38.55 17.27
C PHE A 57 -3.65 -39.46 16.46
N ARG A 58 -3.60 -39.28 15.14
CA ARG A 58 -2.76 -40.08 14.25
C ARG A 58 -1.33 -39.54 14.24
N ASP A 59 -0.40 -40.44 13.94
CA ASP A 59 1.05 -40.18 13.84
C ASP A 59 1.60 -40.56 12.45
N ASP A 60 0.73 -40.62 11.43
CA ASP A 60 1.15 -40.98 10.08
C ASP A 60 1.60 -39.79 9.23
N HIS A 61 2.45 -40.07 8.23
CA HIS A 61 3.05 -39.09 7.34
C HIS A 61 2.05 -38.46 6.35
N GLU A 62 0.82 -39.00 6.21
CA GLU A 62 -0.17 -38.50 5.24
C GLU A 62 -0.94 -37.27 5.75
N LEU A 63 -0.86 -36.98 7.05
CA LEU A 63 -1.62 -35.91 7.70
C LEU A 63 -1.42 -34.54 7.05
N VAL A 64 -0.17 -34.20 6.71
CA VAL A 64 0.16 -32.91 6.07
C VAL A 64 -0.43 -32.81 4.67
N LEU A 65 -0.37 -33.90 3.89
CA LEU A 65 -0.96 -33.96 2.56
C LEU A 65 -2.48 -33.81 2.64
N ALA A 66 -3.13 -34.49 3.60
CA ALA A 66 -4.57 -34.35 3.82
C ALA A 66 -4.96 -32.90 4.17
N LEU A 67 -4.22 -32.25 5.06
CA LEU A 67 -4.48 -30.85 5.44
C LEU A 67 -4.22 -29.85 4.32
N SER A 68 -3.16 -30.05 3.54
CA SER A 68 -2.88 -29.27 2.33
C SER A 68 -4.02 -29.38 1.32
N SER A 69 -4.52 -30.60 1.08
CA SER A 69 -5.70 -30.84 0.22
C SER A 69 -6.97 -30.20 0.79
N LEU A 70 -7.23 -30.34 2.09
CA LEU A 70 -8.37 -29.69 2.77
C LEU A 70 -8.33 -28.18 2.61
N TRP A 71 -7.16 -27.56 2.77
CA TRP A 71 -7.00 -26.13 2.58
C TRP A 71 -7.28 -25.70 1.13
N ASN A 72 -6.77 -26.45 0.15
CA ASN A 72 -7.05 -26.17 -1.27
C ASN A 72 -8.56 -26.24 -1.57
N ILE A 73 -9.28 -27.22 -1.02
CA ILE A 73 -10.74 -27.33 -1.15
C ILE A 73 -11.43 -26.15 -0.46
N ALA A 74 -11.03 -25.81 0.77
CA ALA A 74 -11.58 -24.69 1.51
C ALA A 74 -11.38 -23.35 0.78
N MET A 75 -10.28 -23.19 0.04
CA MET A 75 -10.02 -21.99 -0.76
C MET A 75 -10.79 -21.96 -2.07
N ALA A 76 -10.95 -23.10 -2.74
CA ALA A 76 -11.75 -23.20 -3.96
C ALA A 76 -13.25 -23.02 -3.67
N HIS A 77 -13.72 -23.54 -2.53
CA HIS A 77 -15.13 -23.59 -2.16
C HIS A 77 -15.36 -23.12 -0.71
N PRO A 78 -15.06 -21.85 -0.36
CA PRO A 78 -15.16 -21.34 1.01
C PRO A 78 -16.60 -21.29 1.54
N ASN A 79 -17.58 -21.36 0.64
CA ASN A 79 -19.00 -21.33 0.95
C ASN A 79 -19.62 -22.73 1.04
N ASP A 80 -18.87 -23.80 0.73
CA ASP A 80 -19.35 -25.16 0.86
C ASP A 80 -19.46 -25.56 2.34
N SER A 81 -20.62 -26.06 2.71
CA SER A 81 -20.93 -26.47 4.07
C SER A 81 -20.55 -27.91 4.39
N GLU A 82 -20.11 -28.73 3.43
CA GLU A 82 -19.81 -30.16 3.65
C GLU A 82 -18.85 -30.32 4.84
N PHE A 83 -17.60 -29.86 4.75
CA PHE A 83 -16.64 -30.01 5.86
C PHE A 83 -17.01 -29.23 7.14
N PRO A 84 -17.47 -27.96 7.08
CA PRO A 84 -17.99 -27.25 8.25
C PRO A 84 -19.14 -27.97 8.98
N SER A 85 -19.96 -28.75 8.26
CA SER A 85 -21.05 -29.52 8.87
C SER A 85 -20.59 -30.86 9.46
N LEU A 86 -19.43 -31.37 9.05
CA LEU A 86 -18.92 -32.70 9.43
C LEU A 86 -17.86 -32.65 10.53
N GLY A 87 -17.54 -31.47 11.06
CA GLY A 87 -16.66 -31.31 12.22
C GLY A 87 -15.22 -30.90 11.90
N VAL A 88 -15.00 -30.20 10.78
CA VAL A 88 -13.65 -29.74 10.40
C VAL A 88 -13.06 -28.78 11.43
N PHE A 89 -13.87 -27.92 12.05
CA PHE A 89 -13.38 -26.93 13.01
C PHE A 89 -12.87 -27.58 14.30
N GLU A 90 -13.57 -28.58 14.84
CA GLU A 90 -13.13 -29.37 16.00
C GLU A 90 -11.83 -30.13 15.70
N CYS A 91 -11.68 -30.64 14.46
CA CYS A 91 -10.45 -31.28 14.02
C CYS A 91 -9.29 -30.29 14.01
N MET A 92 -9.48 -29.11 13.39
CA MET A 92 -8.42 -28.08 13.31
C MET A 92 -8.05 -27.52 14.69
N ASP A 93 -9.03 -27.29 15.59
CA ASP A 93 -8.81 -26.89 16.98
C ASP A 93 -7.84 -27.86 17.68
N LYS A 94 -8.17 -29.16 17.66
CA LYS A 94 -7.37 -30.20 18.32
C LYS A 94 -5.96 -30.31 17.74
N LEU A 95 -5.81 -30.23 16.41
CA LEU A 95 -4.52 -30.27 15.75
C LEU A 95 -3.63 -29.09 16.16
N ILE A 96 -4.17 -27.87 16.21
CA ILE A 96 -3.40 -26.70 16.64
C ILE A 96 -3.04 -26.81 18.14
N ARG A 97 -3.97 -27.26 19.00
CA ARG A 97 -3.67 -27.49 20.42
C ARG A 97 -2.57 -28.52 20.61
N ARG A 98 -2.60 -29.62 19.85
CA ARG A 98 -1.53 -30.64 19.89
C ARG A 98 -0.20 -30.06 19.43
N ALA A 99 -0.18 -29.30 18.34
CA ALA A 99 1.01 -28.61 17.84
C ALA A 99 1.63 -27.69 18.91
N VAL A 100 0.80 -26.93 19.62
CA VAL A 100 1.25 -25.97 20.64
C VAL A 100 1.75 -26.66 21.92
N ASN A 101 1.12 -27.76 22.33
CA ASN A 101 1.39 -28.39 23.63
C ASN A 101 2.38 -29.57 23.57
N ASP A 102 2.52 -30.22 22.41
CA ASP A 102 3.41 -31.36 22.22
C ASP A 102 4.52 -31.03 21.21
N LYS A 103 5.61 -30.45 21.72
CA LYS A 103 6.77 -30.09 20.91
C LYS A 103 7.44 -31.31 20.26
N LYS A 104 7.40 -32.48 20.91
CA LYS A 104 8.00 -33.70 20.34
C LYS A 104 7.21 -34.16 19.13
N TRP A 105 5.88 -34.14 19.23
CA TRP A 105 5.01 -34.43 18.10
C TRP A 105 5.15 -33.39 16.98
N LEU A 106 5.21 -32.10 17.31
CA LEU A 106 5.35 -31.04 16.32
C LEU A 106 6.63 -31.16 15.49
N LEU A 107 7.74 -31.52 16.13
CA LEU A 107 9.05 -31.67 15.47
C LEU A 107 9.26 -33.02 14.79
N ARG A 108 8.28 -33.92 14.88
CA ARG A 108 8.32 -35.23 14.23
C ARG A 108 7.90 -35.09 12.77
N ASP A 109 8.71 -35.65 11.87
CA ASP A 109 8.43 -35.75 10.44
C ASP A 109 8.06 -34.39 9.81
N GLN A 110 6.85 -34.28 9.24
CA GLN A 110 6.33 -33.06 8.63
C GLN A 110 5.29 -32.36 9.52
N ASN A 111 5.14 -32.72 10.79
CA ASN A 111 4.08 -32.16 11.62
C ASN A 111 4.20 -30.65 11.85
N ILE A 112 5.39 -30.08 11.64
CA ILE A 112 5.64 -28.63 11.71
C ILE A 112 4.74 -27.80 10.77
N TYR A 113 4.27 -28.38 9.66
CA TYR A 113 3.38 -27.71 8.71
C TYR A 113 1.90 -27.72 9.12
N ILE A 114 1.51 -28.60 10.03
CA ILE A 114 0.11 -28.81 10.44
C ILE A 114 -0.57 -27.53 10.96
N PRO A 115 -0.01 -26.80 11.95
CA PRO A 115 -0.66 -25.61 12.48
C PRO A 115 -0.89 -24.53 11.42
N TYR A 116 0.03 -24.41 10.45
CA TYR A 116 -0.10 -23.50 9.31
C TYR A 116 -1.34 -23.86 8.46
N TYR A 117 -1.46 -25.12 8.02
CA TYR A 117 -2.60 -25.54 7.20
C TYR A 117 -3.91 -25.50 7.98
N ALA A 118 -3.92 -25.93 9.25
CA ALA A 118 -5.11 -25.95 10.08
C ALA A 118 -5.71 -24.55 10.29
N ALA A 119 -4.87 -23.56 10.62
CA ALA A 119 -5.31 -22.16 10.74
C ALA A 119 -5.81 -21.61 9.38
N HIS A 120 -5.18 -22.00 8.27
CA HIS A 120 -5.62 -21.61 6.93
C HIS A 120 -6.98 -22.20 6.55
N VAL A 121 -7.26 -23.46 6.90
CA VAL A 121 -8.59 -24.08 6.72
C VAL A 121 -9.64 -23.30 7.48
N ILE A 122 -9.40 -23.01 8.77
CA ILE A 122 -10.32 -22.22 9.61
C ILE A 122 -10.59 -20.88 8.94
N GLY A 123 -9.53 -20.10 8.66
CA GLY A 123 -9.67 -18.78 8.06
C GLY A 123 -10.34 -18.78 6.68
N SER A 124 -10.24 -19.86 5.92
CA SER A 124 -10.87 -19.95 4.59
C SER A 124 -12.39 -20.13 4.68
N TYR A 125 -12.86 -20.97 5.60
CA TYR A 125 -14.30 -21.16 5.81
C TYR A 125 -14.96 -20.00 6.58
N THR A 126 -14.25 -19.33 7.50
CA THR A 126 -14.82 -18.20 8.25
C THR A 126 -14.91 -16.90 7.46
N MET A 127 -14.41 -16.87 6.22
CA MET A 127 -14.27 -15.64 5.44
C MET A 127 -15.61 -14.98 5.09
N ASN A 128 -16.62 -15.76 4.64
CA ASN A 128 -17.81 -15.18 4.00
C ASN A 128 -19.12 -15.45 4.75
N LYS A 129 -19.24 -16.55 5.50
CA LYS A 129 -20.51 -17.02 6.06
C LYS A 129 -20.51 -16.96 7.58
N VAL A 130 -21.40 -16.12 8.14
CA VAL A 130 -21.62 -16.01 9.60
C VAL A 130 -21.90 -17.36 10.25
N GLN A 131 -22.68 -18.24 9.60
CA GLN A 131 -22.97 -19.59 10.11
C GLN A 131 -21.72 -20.45 10.33
N PHE A 132 -20.66 -20.23 9.53
CA PHE A 132 -19.39 -20.96 9.68
C PHE A 132 -18.57 -20.35 10.81
N VAL A 133 -18.66 -19.04 11.04
CA VAL A 133 -18.05 -18.35 12.18
C VAL A 133 -18.67 -18.82 13.49
N GLU A 134 -20.01 -18.86 13.59
CA GLU A 134 -20.73 -19.37 14.77
C GLU A 134 -20.29 -20.80 15.12
N LYS A 135 -20.18 -21.66 14.10
CA LYS A 135 -19.68 -23.04 14.28
C LYS A 135 -18.23 -23.03 14.77
N ALA A 136 -17.35 -22.29 14.11
CA ALA A 136 -15.94 -22.22 14.48
C ALA A 136 -15.74 -21.78 15.94
N ILE A 137 -16.46 -20.74 16.39
CA ILE A 137 -16.42 -20.26 17.77
C ILE A 137 -16.92 -21.35 18.73
N LYS A 138 -18.06 -21.98 18.43
CA LYS A 138 -18.61 -23.10 19.23
C LYS A 138 -17.67 -24.30 19.32
N SER A 139 -16.88 -24.56 18.27
CA SER A 139 -15.85 -25.59 18.25
C SER A 139 -14.58 -25.22 19.02
N GLY A 140 -14.47 -23.99 19.55
CA GLY A 140 -13.39 -23.56 20.43
C GLY A 140 -12.14 -22.99 19.72
N VAL A 141 -12.19 -22.74 18.41
CA VAL A 141 -10.99 -22.44 17.60
C VAL A 141 -10.28 -21.13 17.97
N VAL A 142 -10.96 -20.21 18.67
CA VAL A 142 -10.37 -18.90 19.03
C VAL A 142 -9.16 -19.07 19.95
N SER A 143 -9.26 -19.95 20.95
CA SER A 143 -8.18 -20.20 21.92
C SER A 143 -6.88 -20.69 21.26
N PRO A 144 -6.84 -21.73 20.42
CA PRO A 144 -5.60 -22.15 19.77
C PRO A 144 -5.10 -21.15 18.74
N LEU A 145 -5.98 -20.39 18.06
CA LEU A 145 -5.55 -19.29 17.18
C LEU A 145 -4.86 -18.18 17.98
N MET A 146 -5.32 -17.88 19.20
CA MET A 146 -4.63 -16.95 20.10
C MET A 146 -3.24 -17.46 20.50
N GLU A 147 -3.06 -18.76 20.73
CA GLU A 147 -1.72 -19.33 20.99
C GLU A 147 -0.76 -19.14 19.82
N LEU A 148 -1.24 -19.29 18.59
CA LEU A 148 -0.45 -19.00 17.39
C LEU A 148 -0.17 -17.50 17.28
N LEU A 149 -1.15 -16.63 17.54
CA LEU A 149 -0.99 -15.16 17.52
C LEU A 149 0.08 -14.68 18.53
N ARG A 150 0.14 -15.29 19.72
CA ARG A 150 1.19 -15.06 20.72
C ARG A 150 2.60 -15.42 20.25
N GLY A 151 2.72 -16.13 19.12
CA GLY A 151 3.99 -16.53 18.55
C GLY A 151 4.57 -17.79 19.21
N LYS A 152 3.73 -18.70 19.72
CA LYS A 152 4.20 -19.98 20.29
C LYS A 152 4.92 -20.90 19.29
N ILE A 153 4.74 -20.65 17.99
CA ILE A 153 5.43 -21.39 16.91
C ILE A 153 6.35 -20.41 16.17
N THR A 154 5.95 -19.85 15.04
CA THR A 154 6.72 -18.81 14.35
C THR A 154 5.84 -17.73 13.73
N TRP A 155 6.48 -16.74 13.10
CA TRP A 155 5.81 -15.65 12.39
C TRP A 155 4.93 -16.16 11.23
N VAL A 156 5.23 -17.34 10.68
CA VAL A 156 4.44 -17.99 9.62
C VAL A 156 3.06 -18.37 10.16
N GLU A 157 3.00 -18.94 11.37
CA GLU A 157 1.73 -19.29 12.03
C GLU A 157 1.00 -18.05 12.54
N GLN A 158 1.72 -17.04 13.05
CA GLN A 158 1.11 -15.75 13.43
C GLN A 158 0.36 -15.12 12.26
N ARG A 159 0.93 -15.16 11.05
CA ARG A 159 0.32 -14.62 9.82
C ARG A 159 -1.02 -15.28 9.51
N VAL A 160 -1.11 -16.59 9.61
CA VAL A 160 -2.37 -17.30 9.28
C VAL A 160 -3.38 -17.21 10.42
N ALA A 161 -2.91 -17.13 11.66
CA ALA A 161 -3.76 -16.92 12.83
C ALA A 161 -4.42 -15.54 12.81
N VAL A 162 -3.66 -14.47 12.56
CA VAL A 162 -4.23 -13.11 12.49
C VAL A 162 -5.26 -12.97 11.36
N ARG A 163 -5.04 -13.64 10.22
CA ARG A 163 -6.02 -13.70 9.13
C ARG A 163 -7.32 -14.38 9.57
N ALA A 164 -7.21 -15.55 10.18
CA ALA A 164 -8.37 -16.31 10.64
C ALA A 164 -9.17 -15.54 11.71
N LEU A 165 -8.48 -14.93 12.67
CA LEU A 165 -9.07 -14.08 13.71
C LEU A 165 -9.72 -12.84 13.10
N GLY A 166 -9.10 -12.20 12.11
CA GLY A 166 -9.68 -11.07 11.36
C GLY A 166 -10.99 -11.43 10.67
N HIS A 167 -11.05 -12.58 10.00
CA HIS A 167 -12.29 -13.06 9.39
C HIS A 167 -13.36 -13.44 10.42
N ILE A 168 -13.00 -13.91 11.61
CA ILE A 168 -13.97 -14.16 12.68
C ILE A 168 -14.51 -12.82 13.23
N ALA A 169 -13.61 -11.86 13.48
CA ALA A 169 -13.91 -10.53 14.02
C ALA A 169 -14.70 -9.62 13.05
N SER A 170 -14.72 -9.93 11.76
CA SER A 170 -15.42 -9.11 10.78
C SER A 170 -16.94 -9.23 10.85
N HIS A 171 -17.50 -10.29 11.46
CA HIS A 171 -18.95 -10.53 11.51
C HIS A 171 -19.59 -10.01 12.81
N ASP A 172 -20.58 -9.11 12.67
CA ASP A 172 -21.23 -8.45 13.83
C ASP A 172 -21.93 -9.42 14.78
N LYS A 173 -22.67 -10.40 14.25
CA LYS A 173 -23.55 -11.27 15.07
C LYS A 173 -22.80 -12.08 16.12
N THR A 174 -21.55 -12.43 15.83
CA THR A 174 -20.71 -13.31 16.66
C THR A 174 -19.61 -12.53 17.39
N PHE A 175 -19.60 -11.21 17.28
CA PHE A 175 -18.49 -10.39 17.75
C PHE A 175 -18.31 -10.46 19.27
N GLU A 176 -19.40 -10.42 20.04
CA GLU A 176 -19.33 -10.45 21.52
C GLU A 176 -18.77 -11.77 22.05
N GLU A 177 -19.08 -12.91 21.42
CA GLU A 177 -18.51 -14.22 21.80
C GLU A 177 -16.99 -14.27 21.54
N PHE A 178 -16.52 -13.55 20.53
CA PHE A 178 -15.11 -13.42 20.19
C PHE A 178 -14.37 -12.39 21.08
N ALA A 179 -15.05 -11.32 21.47
CA ALA A 179 -14.49 -10.18 22.20
C ALA A 179 -14.10 -10.49 23.66
N VAL A 180 -14.32 -11.71 24.15
CA VAL A 180 -13.81 -12.16 25.48
C VAL A 180 -12.30 -12.00 25.60
N HIS A 181 -11.56 -12.06 24.49
CA HIS A 181 -10.12 -11.85 24.43
C HIS A 181 -9.70 -10.46 23.90
N GLU A 182 -10.61 -9.48 23.91
CA GLU A 182 -10.43 -8.17 23.25
C GLU A 182 -9.10 -7.49 23.60
N SER A 183 -8.82 -7.22 24.88
CA SER A 183 -7.61 -6.48 25.28
C SER A 183 -6.33 -7.16 24.80
N GLU A 184 -6.25 -8.48 24.94
CA GLU A 184 -5.10 -9.27 24.51
C GLU A 184 -4.96 -9.27 22.98
N ILE A 185 -6.07 -9.41 22.24
CA ILE A 185 -6.08 -9.36 20.77
C ILE A 185 -5.53 -8.02 20.28
N ILE A 186 -6.01 -6.92 20.87
CA ILE A 186 -5.60 -5.56 20.48
C ILE A 186 -4.12 -5.34 20.74
N GLU A 187 -3.61 -5.69 21.92
CA GLU A 187 -2.20 -5.54 22.26
C GLU A 187 -1.30 -6.37 21.33
N LEU A 188 -1.66 -7.63 21.07
CA LEU A 188 -0.90 -8.50 20.17
C LEU A 188 -0.93 -7.97 18.73
N ALA A 189 -2.10 -7.57 18.23
CA ALA A 189 -2.23 -7.04 16.86
C ALA A 189 -1.47 -5.72 16.68
N MET A 190 -1.51 -4.82 17.66
CA MET A 190 -0.72 -3.57 17.66
C MET A 190 0.78 -3.86 17.67
N LYS A 191 1.22 -4.80 18.52
CA LYS A 191 2.62 -5.23 18.61
C LYS A 191 3.09 -5.82 17.28
N ILE A 192 2.37 -6.81 16.77
CA ILE A 192 2.71 -7.49 15.51
C ILE A 192 2.75 -6.48 14.36
N ALA A 193 1.73 -5.65 14.18
CA ALA A 193 1.73 -4.62 13.13
C ALA A 193 2.98 -3.72 13.22
N SER A 194 3.39 -3.37 14.44
CA SER A 194 4.52 -2.48 14.69
C SER A 194 5.90 -3.12 14.53
N THR A 195 6.06 -4.43 14.81
CA THR A 195 7.37 -5.08 14.90
C THR A 195 7.61 -6.17 13.85
N CYS A 196 6.58 -6.69 13.20
CA CYS A 196 6.71 -7.90 12.38
C CYS A 196 7.74 -7.78 11.25
N LEU A 197 7.92 -6.59 10.68
CA LEU A 197 8.92 -6.36 9.63
C LEU A 197 10.34 -6.49 10.16
N ASP A 198 10.62 -5.90 11.32
CA ASP A 198 11.91 -6.02 11.99
C ASP A 198 12.14 -7.48 12.44
N ASP A 199 11.12 -8.11 13.03
CA ASP A 199 11.18 -9.50 13.50
C ASP A 199 11.48 -10.49 12.35
N ILE A 200 10.82 -10.34 11.20
CA ILE A 200 11.02 -11.22 10.04
C ILE A 200 12.36 -10.92 9.37
N TYR A 201 12.77 -9.65 9.34
CA TYR A 201 14.08 -9.30 8.82
C TYR A 201 15.17 -10.02 9.61
N ASP A 202 15.17 -9.88 10.93
CA ASP A 202 16.18 -10.44 11.81
C ASP A 202 16.17 -11.97 11.80
N LYS A 203 14.98 -12.59 11.86
CA LYS A 203 14.83 -14.05 12.00
C LYS A 203 14.95 -14.83 10.68
N PHE A 204 14.84 -14.17 9.53
CA PHE A 204 14.78 -14.87 8.24
C PHE A 204 15.63 -14.19 7.16
N ILE A 205 15.47 -12.88 6.96
CA ILE A 205 16.14 -12.18 5.85
C ILE A 205 17.66 -12.02 6.10
N SER A 206 18.06 -11.60 7.30
CA SER A 206 19.48 -11.43 7.65
C SER A 206 20.19 -12.75 7.98
N GLU A 207 19.45 -13.83 8.19
CA GLU A 207 20.01 -15.15 8.44
C GLU A 207 20.69 -15.72 7.20
N LYS A 208 21.79 -16.46 7.43
CA LYS A 208 22.44 -17.24 6.38
C LYS A 208 21.47 -18.30 5.88
N GLU A 209 21.53 -18.61 4.58
CA GLU A 209 20.65 -19.62 3.96
C GLU A 209 20.70 -20.97 4.70
N SER A 210 21.89 -21.37 5.18
CA SER A 210 22.08 -22.59 5.98
C SER A 210 21.36 -22.60 7.33
N ASN A 211 21.03 -21.43 7.88
CA ASN A 211 20.40 -21.26 9.19
C ASN A 211 18.88 -21.12 9.08
N ARG A 212 18.34 -20.90 7.87
CA ARG A 212 16.91 -20.73 7.67
C ARG A 212 16.19 -22.04 7.97
N LEU A 213 15.05 -21.91 8.65
CA LEU A 213 14.20 -23.06 8.93
C LEU A 213 13.67 -23.59 7.58
N LYS A 214 14.06 -24.82 7.23
CA LYS A 214 13.71 -25.45 5.95
C LYS A 214 12.23 -25.39 5.63
N TYR A 215 11.37 -25.60 6.62
CA TYR A 215 9.91 -25.57 6.41
C TYR A 215 9.37 -24.18 6.07
N HIS A 216 10.04 -23.10 6.49
CA HIS A 216 9.71 -21.75 6.05
C HIS A 216 10.01 -21.60 4.56
N CYS A 217 11.19 -22.01 4.12
CA CYS A 217 11.59 -21.99 2.71
C CYS A 217 10.63 -22.83 1.84
N ASP A 218 10.29 -24.03 2.31
CA ASP A 218 9.37 -24.95 1.64
C ASP A 218 7.96 -24.34 1.52
N LEU A 219 7.43 -23.71 2.58
CA LEU A 219 6.12 -23.04 2.53
C LEU A 219 6.12 -21.81 1.59
N LEU A 220 7.20 -21.02 1.60
CA LEU A 220 7.30 -19.81 0.79
C LEU A 220 7.41 -20.11 -0.71
N THR A 221 8.13 -21.18 -1.07
CA THR A 221 8.56 -21.44 -2.45
C THR A 221 8.13 -22.78 -3.01
N ARG A 222 7.41 -23.60 -2.23
CA ARG A 222 7.08 -24.99 -2.55
C ARG A 222 8.32 -25.87 -2.77
N GLY A 223 9.41 -25.58 -2.07
CA GLY A 223 10.67 -26.34 -2.14
C GLY A 223 11.52 -26.06 -3.38
N LEU A 224 11.17 -25.07 -4.20
CA LEU A 224 11.88 -24.70 -5.43
C LEU A 224 12.54 -23.31 -5.34
N GLY A 225 12.72 -22.81 -4.12
CA GLY A 225 13.21 -21.47 -3.83
C GLY A 225 14.70 -21.30 -4.11
N VAL A 226 15.04 -20.28 -4.89
CA VAL A 226 16.36 -19.64 -4.85
C VAL A 226 16.27 -18.47 -3.87
N LEU A 227 17.37 -18.12 -3.18
CA LEU A 227 17.44 -17.05 -2.17
C LEU A 227 16.65 -15.76 -2.52
N GLU A 228 16.72 -15.31 -3.78
CA GLU A 228 15.98 -14.12 -4.25
C GLU A 228 14.45 -14.31 -4.20
N ILE A 229 13.96 -15.49 -4.57
CA ILE A 229 12.54 -15.84 -4.54
C ILE A 229 12.06 -15.98 -3.10
N GLU A 230 12.86 -16.62 -2.25
CA GLU A 230 12.56 -16.74 -0.82
C GLU A 230 12.42 -15.37 -0.16
N ASN A 231 13.39 -14.48 -0.39
CA ASN A 231 13.37 -13.12 0.15
C ASN A 231 12.15 -12.34 -0.35
N GLY A 232 11.85 -12.42 -1.65
CA GLY A 232 10.67 -11.77 -2.22
C GLY A 232 9.35 -12.30 -1.63
N LYS A 233 9.26 -13.61 -1.36
CA LYS A 233 8.09 -14.21 -0.72
C LYS A 233 7.98 -13.86 0.76
N ALA A 234 9.10 -13.79 1.47
CA ALA A 234 9.13 -13.33 2.85
C ALA A 234 8.72 -11.85 2.97
N GLU A 235 9.15 -10.98 2.04
CA GLU A 235 8.67 -9.59 1.93
C GLU A 235 7.14 -9.54 1.75
N GLU A 236 6.59 -10.35 0.84
CA GLU A 236 5.15 -10.44 0.61
C GLU A 236 4.38 -10.88 1.87
N TRP A 237 4.87 -11.92 2.55
CA TRP A 237 4.21 -12.44 3.75
C TRP A 237 4.34 -11.52 4.95
N ALA A 238 5.48 -10.81 5.10
CA ALA A 238 5.66 -9.80 6.13
C ALA A 238 4.67 -8.64 5.95
N SER A 239 4.47 -8.18 4.70
CA SER A 239 3.45 -7.19 4.38
C SER A 239 2.04 -7.69 4.71
N GLN A 240 1.72 -8.93 4.37
CA GLN A 240 0.41 -9.52 4.69
C GLN A 240 0.18 -9.61 6.20
N LEU A 241 1.18 -10.03 6.98
CA LEU A 241 1.10 -10.08 8.44
C LEU A 241 0.82 -8.69 9.03
N GLN A 242 1.52 -7.65 8.59
CA GLN A 242 1.26 -6.27 9.03
C GLN A 242 -0.16 -5.81 8.64
N CYS A 243 -0.53 -5.95 7.37
CA CYS A 243 -1.84 -5.53 6.87
C CYS A 243 -3.00 -6.25 7.54
N TRP A 244 -2.90 -7.57 7.77
CA TRP A 244 -3.94 -8.35 8.43
C TRP A 244 -4.04 -8.04 9.91
N SER A 245 -2.93 -7.68 10.56
CA SER A 245 -2.95 -7.16 11.94
C SER A 245 -3.69 -5.82 12.02
N LEU A 246 -3.42 -4.90 11.09
CA LEU A 246 -4.15 -3.63 11.00
C LEU A 246 -5.64 -3.83 10.65
N TYR A 247 -5.94 -4.81 9.82
CA TYR A 247 -7.33 -5.19 9.52
C TYR A 247 -8.06 -5.71 10.76
N LEU A 248 -7.42 -6.56 11.56
CA LEU A 248 -7.98 -7.04 12.82
C LEU A 248 -8.28 -5.87 13.77
N LEU A 249 -7.35 -4.92 13.94
CA LEU A 249 -7.60 -3.70 14.71
C LEU A 249 -8.77 -2.88 14.15
N ASN A 250 -8.88 -2.80 12.83
CA ASN A 250 -9.97 -2.09 12.17
C ASN A 250 -11.34 -2.72 12.45
N CYS A 251 -11.43 -4.05 12.60
CA CYS A 251 -12.66 -4.74 13.01
C CYS A 251 -13.12 -4.33 14.42
N PHE A 252 -12.22 -3.98 15.33
CA PHE A 252 -12.60 -3.45 16.66
C PHE A 252 -12.92 -1.96 16.58
N ALA A 253 -12.09 -1.18 15.88
CA ALA A 253 -12.25 0.26 15.76
C ALA A 253 -13.58 0.66 15.09
N CYS A 254 -14.08 -0.10 14.10
CA CYS A 254 -15.36 0.19 13.46
C CYS A 254 -16.58 -0.01 14.38
N ARG A 255 -16.38 -0.69 15.51
CA ARG A 255 -17.37 -0.94 16.57
C ARG A 255 -17.13 -0.08 17.81
N GLU A 256 -16.23 0.91 17.71
CA GLU A 256 -15.82 1.79 18.81
C GLU A 256 -15.24 1.04 20.03
N ARG A 257 -14.65 -0.14 19.79
CA ARG A 257 -14.03 -0.99 20.82
C ARG A 257 -12.54 -0.71 20.96
N SER A 258 -12.04 -0.76 22.20
CA SER A 258 -10.63 -0.52 22.56
C SER A 258 -9.99 0.73 21.91
N LEU A 259 -10.77 1.79 21.72
CA LEU A 259 -10.28 3.02 21.08
C LEU A 259 -9.20 3.72 21.91
N ASP A 260 -9.22 3.57 23.23
CA ASP A 260 -8.21 4.07 24.16
C ASP A 260 -6.82 3.48 23.88
N LEU A 261 -6.74 2.18 23.58
CA LEU A 261 -5.50 1.50 23.20
C LEU A 261 -5.08 1.85 21.76
N ILE A 262 -6.01 1.72 20.81
CA ILE A 262 -5.74 1.92 19.38
C ILE A 262 -5.36 3.39 19.09
N CYS A 263 -5.95 4.34 19.82
CA CYS A 263 -5.65 5.77 19.67
C CYS A 263 -4.49 6.25 20.53
N SER A 264 -3.74 5.34 21.17
CA SER A 264 -2.55 5.72 21.93
C SER A 264 -1.55 6.49 21.05
N ARG A 265 -0.99 7.57 21.59
CA ARG A 265 -0.06 8.46 20.88
C ARG A 265 1.12 7.71 20.28
N GLU A 266 1.65 6.73 21.00
CA GLU A 266 2.78 5.92 20.52
C GLU A 266 2.40 5.11 19.28
N PHE A 267 1.25 4.44 19.31
CA PHE A 267 0.79 3.60 18.20
C PHE A 267 0.43 4.45 16.99
N LEU A 268 -0.29 5.56 17.16
CA LEU A 268 -0.62 6.47 16.05
C LEU A 268 0.62 6.97 15.31
N ARG A 269 1.69 7.30 16.03
CA ARG A 269 2.98 7.69 15.44
C ARG A 269 3.61 6.56 14.61
N LYS A 270 3.50 5.30 15.06
CA LYS A 270 3.95 4.14 14.28
C LYS A 270 3.04 3.90 13.08
N LEU A 271 1.72 4.05 13.25
CA LEU A 271 0.70 3.86 12.23
C LEU A 271 0.93 4.76 11.01
N CYS A 272 1.43 5.98 11.21
CA CYS A 272 1.83 6.88 10.12
C CYS A 272 2.82 6.23 9.14
N LYS A 273 3.72 5.38 9.65
CA LYS A 273 4.75 4.69 8.86
C LYS A 273 4.22 3.40 8.22
N MET A 274 3.02 2.95 8.61
CA MET A 274 2.35 1.74 8.15
C MET A 274 1.16 2.02 7.20
N MET A 275 1.02 3.26 6.72
CA MET A 275 0.01 3.64 5.72
C MET A 275 0.37 3.18 4.30
N ASP A 276 1.34 2.29 4.17
CA ASP A 276 1.85 1.78 2.92
C ASP A 276 1.00 0.62 2.38
N GLY A 277 0.65 0.69 1.09
CA GLY A 277 0.01 -0.38 0.31
C GLY A 277 0.82 -0.80 -0.92
N LEU A 278 2.10 -0.41 -1.05
CA LEU A 278 2.96 -0.69 -2.20
C LEU A 278 3.11 -2.18 -2.50
N THR A 279 3.24 -2.98 -1.45
CA THR A 279 3.37 -4.44 -1.52
C THR A 279 2.02 -5.15 -1.55
N ASN A 280 0.97 -4.52 -1.02
CA ASN A 280 -0.38 -5.06 -0.95
C ASN A 280 -1.44 -4.01 -1.33
N PRO A 281 -1.59 -3.69 -2.64
CA PRO A 281 -2.41 -2.58 -3.09
C PRO A 281 -3.92 -2.79 -2.87
N THR A 282 -4.35 -4.01 -2.57
CA THR A 282 -5.76 -4.32 -2.28
C THR A 282 -6.14 -4.09 -0.82
N SER A 283 -5.17 -3.93 0.09
CA SER A 283 -5.43 -3.66 1.49
C SER A 283 -5.28 -2.16 1.77
N PRO A 284 -6.29 -1.50 2.35
CA PRO A 284 -6.13 -0.11 2.79
C PRO A 284 -5.20 0.03 4.01
N ALA A 285 -4.61 -1.07 4.52
CA ALA A 285 -3.58 -1.09 5.54
C ALA A 285 -3.83 -0.07 6.67
N GLY A 286 -2.83 0.76 7.00
CA GLY A 286 -2.93 1.77 8.06
C GLY A 286 -3.89 2.92 7.74
N ILE A 287 -4.04 3.30 6.46
CA ILE A 287 -4.94 4.40 6.09
C ILE A 287 -6.42 4.02 6.27
N GLY A 288 -6.77 2.75 6.04
CA GLY A 288 -8.10 2.21 6.32
C GLY A 288 -8.47 2.31 7.80
N LEU A 289 -7.53 1.95 8.68
CA LEU A 289 -7.71 2.11 10.13
C LEU A 289 -7.89 3.58 10.51
N ILE A 290 -7.06 4.49 10.00
CA ILE A 290 -7.19 5.93 10.25
C ILE A 290 -8.56 6.46 9.77
N ARG A 291 -9.02 6.02 8.59
CA ARG A 291 -10.35 6.39 8.07
C ARG A 291 -11.46 5.96 9.03
N THR A 292 -11.36 4.76 9.58
CA THR A 292 -12.32 4.25 10.57
C THR A 292 -12.27 5.07 11.85
N LEU A 293 -11.07 5.37 12.38
CA LEU A 293 -10.91 6.22 13.55
C LEU A 293 -11.50 7.63 13.35
N CYS A 294 -11.33 8.23 12.17
CA CYS A 294 -11.96 9.51 11.81
C CYS A 294 -13.50 9.50 11.86
N LYS A 295 -14.16 8.34 11.78
CA LYS A 295 -15.62 8.25 11.93
C LYS A 295 -16.06 8.37 13.39
N THR A 296 -15.19 8.03 14.34
CA THR A 296 -15.47 8.07 15.79
C THR A 296 -15.05 9.40 16.41
N LYS A 297 -15.71 9.84 17.49
CA LYS A 297 -15.34 11.07 18.20
C LYS A 297 -13.95 10.97 18.83
N THR A 298 -13.70 9.90 19.59
CA THR A 298 -12.42 9.63 20.28
C THR A 298 -11.25 9.54 19.31
N GLY A 299 -11.46 8.87 18.17
CA GLY A 299 -10.46 8.77 17.12
C GLY A 299 -10.12 10.12 16.50
N ARG A 300 -11.11 10.96 16.16
CA ARG A 300 -10.83 12.32 15.65
C ARG A 300 -10.05 13.17 16.64
N GLN A 301 -10.43 13.17 17.91
CA GLN A 301 -9.71 13.90 18.96
C GLN A 301 -8.23 13.47 19.00
N SER A 302 -7.99 12.17 19.09
CA SER A 302 -6.63 11.62 19.21
C SER A 302 -5.77 11.84 17.96
N LEU A 303 -6.36 11.68 16.76
CA LEU A 303 -5.66 11.95 15.49
C LEU A 303 -5.33 13.44 15.33
N SER A 304 -6.23 14.33 15.76
CA SER A 304 -6.03 15.79 15.66
C SER A 304 -4.91 16.32 16.54
N ASP A 305 -4.54 15.57 17.59
CA ASP A 305 -3.43 15.91 18.50
C ASP A 305 -2.07 15.41 17.98
N SER A 306 -2.05 14.66 16.87
CA SER A 306 -0.83 14.09 16.26
C SER A 306 -0.50 14.80 14.95
N GLN A 307 0.42 15.76 15.01
CA GLN A 307 0.86 16.51 13.83
C GLN A 307 1.42 15.59 12.73
N GLU A 308 2.15 14.54 13.12
CA GLU A 308 2.75 13.58 12.20
C GLU A 308 1.68 12.82 11.38
N VAL A 309 0.53 12.52 11.97
CA VAL A 309 -0.60 11.89 11.26
C VAL A 309 -1.15 12.85 10.22
N ILE A 310 -1.38 14.12 10.59
CA ILE A 310 -1.96 15.12 9.69
C ILE A 310 -1.03 15.41 8.51
N GLU A 311 0.28 15.53 8.76
CA GLU A 311 1.29 15.73 7.71
C GLU A 311 1.37 14.52 6.77
N ALA A 312 1.34 13.30 7.32
CA ALA A 312 1.40 12.10 6.50
C ALA A 312 0.13 11.94 5.64
N LEU A 313 -1.07 12.21 6.18
CA LEU A 313 -2.31 12.31 5.40
C LEU A 313 -2.22 13.42 4.34
N GLY A 314 -1.62 14.57 4.69
CA GLY A 314 -1.36 15.66 3.77
C GLY A 314 -0.49 15.24 2.57
N ASN A 315 0.61 14.53 2.82
CA ASN A 315 1.50 14.00 1.79
C ASN A 315 0.77 13.00 0.88
N ILE A 316 0.02 12.04 1.46
CA ILE A 316 -0.76 11.06 0.70
C ILE A 316 -1.84 11.78 -0.15
N SER A 317 -2.49 12.83 0.37
CA SER A 317 -3.51 13.60 -0.37
C SER A 317 -2.97 14.28 -1.64
N ARG A 318 -1.66 14.57 -1.70
CA ARG A 318 -1.00 15.12 -2.90
C ARG A 318 -0.29 14.06 -3.74
N SER A 319 -0.24 12.81 -3.29
CA SER A 319 0.42 11.72 -4.00
C SER A 319 -0.40 11.23 -5.20
N SER A 320 0.21 10.45 -6.10
CA SER A 320 -0.49 9.71 -7.16
C SER A 320 -0.93 8.30 -6.71
N ASP A 321 -1.04 8.07 -5.41
CA ASP A 321 -1.45 6.79 -4.82
C ASP A 321 -2.97 6.58 -4.95
N ASP A 322 -3.41 5.33 -5.04
CA ASP A 322 -4.83 4.95 -5.04
C ASP A 322 -5.53 5.39 -3.74
N TRP A 323 -4.74 5.64 -2.69
CA TRP A 323 -5.21 6.14 -1.39
C TRP A 323 -5.43 7.65 -1.31
N GLN A 324 -5.18 8.41 -2.38
CA GLN A 324 -5.31 9.88 -2.40
C GLN A 324 -6.67 10.36 -1.89
N GLU A 325 -7.76 9.82 -2.45
CA GLU A 325 -9.13 10.20 -2.08
C GLU A 325 -9.44 9.86 -0.61
N MET A 326 -8.94 8.73 -0.13
CA MET A 326 -9.13 8.32 1.27
C MET A 326 -8.40 9.24 2.25
N ALA A 327 -7.20 9.71 1.91
CA ALA A 327 -6.48 10.70 2.70
C ALA A 327 -7.23 12.04 2.75
N ILE A 328 -7.73 12.50 1.59
CA ILE A 328 -8.56 13.70 1.51
C ILE A 328 -9.81 13.54 2.39
N ASP A 329 -10.52 12.42 2.29
CA ASP A 329 -11.70 12.12 3.11
C ASP A 329 -11.39 12.21 4.61
N CYS A 330 -10.25 11.66 5.07
CA CYS A 330 -9.83 11.73 6.47
C CYS A 330 -9.61 13.17 6.92
N LEU A 331 -8.86 13.97 6.14
CA LEU A 331 -8.62 15.38 6.46
C LEU A 331 -9.92 16.18 6.49
N LEU A 332 -10.86 15.91 5.58
CA LEU A 332 -12.17 16.55 5.54
C LEU A 332 -13.02 16.18 6.76
N LEU A 333 -12.98 14.92 7.24
CA LEU A 333 -13.68 14.52 8.47
C LEU A 333 -13.16 15.28 9.70
N LEU A 334 -11.84 15.45 9.81
CA LEU A 334 -11.22 16.21 10.90
C LEU A 334 -11.51 17.72 10.82
N LEU A 335 -11.61 18.27 9.61
CA LEU A 335 -11.94 19.70 9.40
C LEU A 335 -13.42 20.02 9.63
N LYS A 336 -14.31 19.05 9.40
CA LYS A 336 -15.76 19.22 9.58
C LYS A 336 -16.19 19.12 11.05
N ASP A 337 -15.42 18.43 11.88
CA ASP A 337 -15.67 18.36 13.32
C ASP A 337 -15.20 19.67 14.01
N PRO A 338 -16.10 20.43 14.65
CA PRO A 338 -15.75 21.67 15.34
C PRO A 338 -14.68 21.52 16.43
N GLU A 339 -14.60 20.37 17.10
CA GLU A 339 -13.64 20.14 18.19
C GLU A 339 -12.20 19.98 17.66
N THR A 340 -12.05 19.48 16.44
CA THR A 340 -10.73 19.18 15.84
C THR A 340 -10.31 20.16 14.76
N ARG A 341 -11.26 20.88 14.14
CA ARG A 341 -11.03 21.80 13.02
C ARG A 341 -9.86 22.74 13.25
N TYR A 342 -9.87 23.50 14.34
CA TYR A 342 -8.85 24.50 14.62
C TYR A 342 -7.51 23.91 15.09
N LYS A 343 -7.48 22.62 15.44
CA LYS A 343 -6.21 21.91 15.71
C LYS A 343 -5.51 21.53 14.41
N VAL A 344 -6.26 21.20 13.36
CA VAL A 344 -5.71 20.65 12.11
C VAL A 344 -5.67 21.64 10.94
N ILE A 345 -6.46 22.73 10.98
CA ILE A 345 -6.60 23.66 9.86
C ILE A 345 -5.28 24.29 9.42
N ASP A 346 -4.40 24.58 10.38
CA ASP A 346 -3.11 25.23 10.11
C ASP A 346 -2.19 24.37 9.22
N ILE A 347 -2.30 23.05 9.31
CA ILE A 347 -1.52 22.10 8.51
C ILE A 347 -2.29 21.76 7.24
N THR A 348 -3.56 21.40 7.37
CA THR A 348 -4.37 20.83 6.27
C THR A 348 -4.63 21.80 5.12
N VAL A 349 -4.74 23.12 5.39
CA VAL A 349 -4.91 24.15 4.35
C VAL A 349 -3.77 24.11 3.33
N ILE A 350 -2.53 23.87 3.78
CA ILE A 350 -1.34 23.86 2.91
C ILE A 350 -1.43 22.74 1.88
N PHE A 351 -1.95 21.57 2.28
CA PHE A 351 -2.08 20.41 1.40
C PHE A 351 -3.34 20.48 0.54
N LEU A 352 -4.50 20.69 1.17
CA LEU A 352 -5.79 20.68 0.50
C LEU A 352 -6.00 21.90 -0.41
N GLY A 353 -5.33 23.02 -0.12
CA GLY A 353 -5.33 24.20 -0.97
C GLY A 353 -4.85 23.91 -2.40
N ASP A 354 -3.91 22.98 -2.57
CA ASP A 354 -3.42 22.57 -3.89
C ASP A 354 -4.43 21.74 -4.69
N LEU A 355 -5.46 21.22 -4.02
CA LEU A 355 -6.43 20.26 -4.55
C LEU A 355 -7.82 20.88 -4.77
N VAL A 356 -8.02 22.18 -4.50
CA VAL A 356 -9.32 22.87 -4.65
C VAL A 356 -9.83 22.89 -6.10
N GLU A 357 -8.98 22.61 -7.07
CA GLU A 357 -9.32 22.53 -8.49
C GLU A 357 -9.35 21.10 -9.04
N LEU A 358 -9.25 20.09 -8.16
CA LEU A 358 -9.35 18.68 -8.52
C LEU A 358 -10.72 18.38 -9.15
N GLY A 359 -10.70 17.89 -10.39
CA GLY A 359 -11.90 17.62 -11.18
C GLY A 359 -12.64 16.32 -10.81
N SER A 360 -13.91 16.19 -11.24
CA SER A 360 -14.70 14.96 -11.06
C SER A 360 -14.19 13.83 -11.96
N ASN A 361 -13.77 12.73 -11.36
CA ASN A 361 -13.62 11.46 -12.04
C ASN A 361 -15.00 10.80 -12.15
N GLY A 362 -15.48 10.57 -13.38
CA GLY A 362 -16.57 9.62 -13.65
C GLY A 362 -17.86 9.78 -12.83
N GLY A 363 -18.44 10.98 -12.78
CA GLY A 363 -19.81 11.19 -12.28
C GLY A 363 -20.01 11.22 -10.75
N ARG A 364 -18.95 11.23 -9.92
CA ARG A 364 -19.06 11.50 -8.47
C ARG A 364 -18.71 12.95 -8.11
N ARG A 365 -19.15 13.37 -6.90
CA ARG A 365 -18.97 14.68 -6.23
C ARG A 365 -17.75 15.43 -6.72
N GLU A 366 -17.90 16.73 -7.00
CA GLU A 366 -16.78 17.61 -7.28
C GLU A 366 -15.89 17.74 -6.03
N LEU A 367 -14.89 16.87 -5.91
CA LEU A 367 -14.04 16.76 -4.71
C LEU A 367 -13.34 18.09 -4.41
N GLY A 368 -12.85 18.79 -5.44
CA GLY A 368 -12.29 20.13 -5.29
C GLY A 368 -13.27 21.16 -4.72
N GLU A 369 -14.57 21.04 -5.02
CA GLU A 369 -15.60 21.90 -4.42
C GLU A 369 -15.89 21.53 -2.97
N THR A 370 -15.94 20.24 -2.65
CA THR A 370 -16.09 19.77 -1.26
C THR A 370 -14.94 20.26 -0.39
N ILE A 371 -13.70 20.20 -0.91
CA ILE A 371 -12.52 20.76 -0.25
C ILE A 371 -12.69 22.27 -0.06
N THR A 372 -13.04 23.00 -1.12
CA THR A 372 -13.23 24.45 -1.09
C THR A 372 -14.25 24.86 -0.02
N GLN A 373 -15.43 24.22 0.00
CA GLN A 373 -16.49 24.48 0.97
C GLN A 373 -16.03 24.21 2.40
N THR A 374 -15.31 23.12 2.63
CA THR A 374 -14.85 22.72 3.98
C THR A 374 -13.77 23.67 4.50
N LEU A 375 -12.83 24.10 3.66
CA LEU A 375 -11.79 25.06 4.05
C LEU A 375 -12.39 26.44 4.34
N LEU A 376 -13.31 26.91 3.50
CA LEU A 376 -13.89 28.25 3.59
C LEU A 376 -15.09 28.38 4.53
N GLN A 377 -15.53 27.29 5.18
CA GLN A 377 -16.72 27.26 6.04
C GLN A 377 -16.78 28.40 7.08
N ASP A 378 -15.65 28.70 7.74
CA ASP A 378 -15.53 29.77 8.75
C ASP A 378 -14.74 30.99 8.25
N TYR A 379 -14.46 31.08 6.95
CA TYR A 379 -13.58 32.13 6.42
C TYR A 379 -14.09 33.55 6.70
N HIS A 380 -15.42 33.76 6.71
CA HIS A 380 -16.00 35.05 7.08
C HIS A 380 -15.64 35.48 8.52
N LYS A 381 -15.53 34.53 9.45
CA LYS A 381 -15.12 34.79 10.84
C LYS A 381 -13.64 35.14 10.94
N VAL A 382 -12.82 34.57 10.05
CA VAL A 382 -11.39 34.88 9.94
C VAL A 382 -11.17 36.25 9.31
N LYS A 383 -11.89 36.56 8.22
CA LYS A 383 -11.70 37.80 7.44
C LYS A 383 -12.31 39.04 8.11
N TYR A 384 -13.52 38.91 8.65
CA TYR A 384 -14.29 40.04 9.19
C TYR A 384 -14.62 39.91 10.68
N GLY A 385 -14.41 38.73 11.26
CA GLY A 385 -14.66 38.48 12.68
C GLY A 385 -13.40 38.57 13.53
N ASN A 386 -13.52 38.11 14.78
CA ASN A 386 -12.44 38.10 15.77
C ASN A 386 -11.64 36.78 15.81
N LEU A 387 -11.93 35.84 14.90
CA LEU A 387 -11.26 34.55 14.88
C LEU A 387 -9.88 34.69 14.21
N ARG A 388 -8.81 34.51 14.99
CA ARG A 388 -7.43 34.52 14.48
C ARG A 388 -6.88 33.10 14.43
N LEU A 389 -6.30 32.72 13.29
CA LEU A 389 -5.58 31.45 13.17
C LEU A 389 -4.16 31.60 13.72
N LYS A 390 -3.49 30.48 14.04
CA LYS A 390 -2.14 30.55 14.62
C LYS A 390 -1.12 31.08 13.60
N SER A 391 -1.36 30.84 12.31
CA SER A 391 -0.44 31.17 11.23
C SER A 391 -1.03 32.17 10.24
N LYS A 392 -0.37 33.33 10.09
CA LYS A 392 -0.72 34.33 9.06
C LYS A 392 -0.59 33.77 7.64
N ASN A 393 0.29 32.79 7.42
CA ASN A 393 0.44 32.14 6.13
C ASN A 393 -0.83 31.32 5.78
N VAL A 394 -1.50 30.76 6.79
CA VAL A 394 -2.74 30.01 6.62
C VAL A 394 -3.90 30.94 6.30
N GLU A 395 -3.98 32.11 6.97
CA GLU A 395 -4.97 33.15 6.63
C GLU A 395 -4.81 33.62 5.18
N ARG A 396 -3.57 33.86 4.73
CA ARG A 396 -3.26 34.19 3.34
C ARG A 396 -3.66 33.07 2.38
N ALA A 397 -3.36 31.82 2.72
CA ALA A 397 -3.74 30.68 1.89
C ALA A 397 -5.27 30.55 1.76
N LEU A 398 -6.03 30.78 2.84
CA LEU A 398 -7.49 30.82 2.78
C LEU A 398 -8.00 31.99 1.92
N GLU A 399 -7.34 33.15 1.99
CA GLU A 399 -7.66 34.30 1.14
C GLU A 399 -7.38 34.02 -0.35
N GLU A 400 -6.25 33.40 -0.69
CA GLU A 400 -5.93 32.95 -2.04
C GLU A 400 -6.98 31.96 -2.58
N ILE A 401 -7.42 31.01 -1.74
CA ILE A 401 -8.47 30.04 -2.11
C ILE A 401 -9.80 30.78 -2.35
N TRP A 402 -10.16 31.73 -1.47
CA TRP A 402 -11.36 32.54 -1.63
C TRP A 402 -11.32 33.36 -2.93
N ASP A 403 -10.22 34.07 -3.21
CA ASP A 403 -10.09 34.82 -4.45
C ASP A 403 -10.21 33.90 -5.66
N LEU A 404 -9.48 32.78 -5.67
CA LEU A 404 -9.48 31.84 -6.79
C LEU A 404 -10.86 31.22 -7.05
N LYS A 405 -11.54 30.75 -6.00
CA LYS A 405 -12.75 29.93 -6.13
C LYS A 405 -14.04 30.73 -6.06
N VAL A 406 -14.04 31.93 -5.49
CA VAL A 406 -15.23 32.77 -5.31
C VAL A 406 -15.14 34.06 -6.11
N ASP A 407 -14.20 34.95 -5.77
CA ASP A 407 -14.20 36.30 -6.33
C ASP A 407 -13.79 36.32 -7.80
N ARG A 408 -12.72 35.61 -8.16
CA ARG A 408 -12.25 35.48 -9.54
C ARG A 408 -13.27 34.79 -10.44
N LYS A 409 -13.93 33.72 -9.97
CA LYS A 409 -15.03 33.08 -10.72
C LYS A 409 -16.16 34.06 -11.03
N LYS A 410 -16.53 34.93 -10.07
CA LYS A 410 -17.56 35.98 -10.28
C LYS A 410 -17.08 37.03 -11.28
N ARG A 411 -15.86 37.57 -11.10
CA ARG A 411 -15.26 38.58 -12.00
C ARG A 411 -15.17 38.06 -13.44
N GLU A 412 -14.67 36.84 -13.63
CA GLU A 412 -14.52 36.24 -14.96
C GLU A 412 -15.86 35.86 -15.62
N LYS A 413 -16.93 35.65 -14.85
CA LYS A 413 -18.27 35.40 -15.41
C LYS A 413 -18.89 36.66 -16.03
N LEU A 414 -18.54 37.84 -15.51
CA LEU A 414 -19.02 39.15 -15.98
C LEU A 414 -18.12 39.77 -17.06
N MET A 415 -16.97 39.13 -17.35
CA MET A 415 -15.97 39.63 -18.26
C MET A 415 -16.41 39.51 -19.72
N SER A 416 -16.14 40.54 -20.52
CA SER A 416 -16.41 40.53 -21.95
C SER A 416 -15.49 39.58 -22.71
N GLU A 417 -15.93 39.09 -23.87
CA GLU A 417 -15.11 38.25 -24.74
C GLU A 417 -13.89 39.00 -25.32
N GLU A 418 -13.91 40.33 -25.35
CA GLU A 418 -12.77 41.16 -25.73
C GLU A 418 -11.70 41.17 -24.63
N GLU A 419 -12.07 41.47 -23.40
CA GLU A 419 -11.15 41.41 -22.25
C GLU A 419 -10.55 40.00 -22.07
N ILE A 420 -11.34 38.95 -22.28
CA ILE A 420 -10.84 37.56 -22.26
C ILE A 420 -9.79 37.34 -23.36
N ARG A 421 -9.99 37.90 -24.56
CA ARG A 421 -9.03 37.82 -25.68
C ARG A 421 -7.76 38.61 -25.37
N GLU A 422 -7.86 39.80 -24.80
CA GLU A 422 -6.69 40.60 -24.40
C GLU A 422 -5.86 39.88 -23.33
N ARG A 423 -6.52 39.36 -22.28
CA ARG A 423 -5.84 38.57 -21.24
C ARG A 423 -5.15 37.34 -21.82
N LYS A 424 -5.77 36.63 -22.77
CA LYS A 424 -5.13 35.50 -23.48
C LYS A 424 -3.81 35.92 -24.13
N LEU A 425 -3.78 37.08 -24.79
CA LEU A 425 -2.58 37.60 -25.46
C LEU A 425 -1.51 38.01 -24.44
N LEU A 426 -1.90 38.71 -23.37
CA LEU A 426 -0.99 39.10 -22.28
C LEU A 426 -0.35 37.89 -21.59
N VAL A 427 -1.16 36.87 -21.28
CA VAL A 427 -0.67 35.61 -20.68
C VAL A 427 0.31 34.92 -21.61
N ALA A 428 0.03 34.88 -22.92
CA ALA A 428 0.94 34.31 -23.90
C ALA A 428 2.27 35.08 -23.99
N LYS A 429 2.24 36.41 -23.87
CA LYS A 429 3.43 37.26 -23.80
C LYS A 429 4.24 37.00 -22.52
N MET A 430 3.61 37.04 -21.35
CA MET A 430 4.27 36.78 -20.07
C MET A 430 4.86 35.37 -19.98
N LYS A 431 4.19 34.35 -20.53
CA LYS A 431 4.77 33.00 -20.66
C LYS A 431 6.04 33.02 -21.49
N LYS A 432 6.06 33.73 -22.62
CA LYS A 432 7.25 33.83 -23.48
C LYS A 432 8.39 34.51 -22.73
N GLU A 433 8.13 35.61 -22.03
CA GLU A 433 9.10 36.31 -21.18
C GLU A 433 9.64 35.40 -20.07
N GLY A 434 8.76 34.69 -19.35
CA GLY A 434 9.16 33.72 -18.33
C GLY A 434 10.01 32.58 -18.91
N ASN A 435 9.70 32.10 -20.12
CA ASN A 435 10.54 31.12 -20.80
C ASN A 435 11.92 31.71 -21.14
N LEU A 436 11.99 32.97 -21.62
CA LEU A 436 13.26 33.63 -21.93
C LEU A 436 14.15 33.75 -20.68
N HIS A 437 13.60 34.23 -19.57
CA HIS A 437 14.31 34.30 -18.29
C HIS A 437 14.75 32.92 -17.80
N PHE A 438 13.90 31.90 -17.96
CA PHE A 438 14.27 30.53 -17.62
C PHE A 438 15.46 30.03 -18.43
N TRP A 439 15.46 30.25 -19.75
CA TRP A 439 16.57 29.84 -20.62
C TRP A 439 17.84 30.66 -20.41
N SER A 440 17.74 31.90 -19.94
CA SER A 440 18.88 32.74 -19.58
C SER A 440 19.45 32.44 -18.18
N GLY A 441 18.87 31.46 -17.45
CA GLY A 441 19.28 31.10 -16.09
C GLY A 441 18.73 32.01 -14.98
N ASP A 442 17.97 33.04 -15.33
CA ASP A 442 17.35 33.97 -14.37
C ASP A 442 16.03 33.38 -13.83
N THR A 443 16.20 32.34 -12.99
CA THR A 443 15.09 31.51 -12.51
C THR A 443 14.10 32.27 -11.61
N GLU A 444 14.56 33.25 -10.82
CA GLU A 444 13.70 34.07 -9.98
C GLU A 444 12.81 34.99 -10.81
N LYS A 445 13.35 35.67 -11.83
CA LYS A 445 12.52 36.47 -12.75
C LYS A 445 11.55 35.60 -13.54
N ALA A 446 11.95 34.37 -13.90
CA ALA A 446 11.03 33.43 -14.52
C ALA A 446 9.85 33.10 -13.59
N VAL A 447 10.09 32.84 -12.30
CA VAL A 447 9.02 32.63 -11.30
C VAL A 447 8.08 33.83 -11.22
N MET A 448 8.61 35.05 -11.16
CA MET A 448 7.79 36.27 -11.13
C MET A 448 6.89 36.35 -12.37
N LYS A 449 7.46 36.18 -13.57
CA LYS A 449 6.70 36.24 -14.83
C LYS A 449 5.65 35.16 -14.98
N TYR A 450 5.93 33.93 -14.54
CA TYR A 450 4.92 32.88 -14.52
C TYR A 450 3.80 33.14 -13.50
N THR A 451 4.12 33.79 -12.38
CA THR A 451 3.13 34.18 -11.37
C THR A 451 2.20 35.26 -11.91
N GLU A 452 2.75 36.34 -12.48
CA GLU A 452 1.97 37.37 -13.18
C GLU A 452 1.07 36.75 -14.27
N ALA A 453 1.60 35.79 -15.04
CA ALA A 453 0.84 35.09 -16.06
C ALA A 453 -0.32 34.27 -15.46
N LEU A 454 -0.11 33.57 -14.33
CA LEU A 454 -1.16 32.80 -13.65
C LEU A 454 -2.26 33.70 -13.07
N ASP A 455 -1.89 34.85 -12.53
CA ASP A 455 -2.83 35.82 -11.94
C ASP A 455 -3.76 36.41 -13.02
N LEU A 456 -3.25 36.62 -14.23
CA LEU A 456 -4.05 37.10 -15.37
C LEU A 456 -4.79 35.99 -16.12
N CYS A 457 -4.31 34.74 -16.09
CA CYS A 457 -4.79 33.65 -16.94
C CYS A 457 -6.23 33.23 -16.62
N PRO A 458 -7.22 33.42 -17.52
CA PRO A 458 -8.60 33.01 -17.27
C PRO A 458 -8.73 31.56 -16.78
N LEU A 459 -9.58 31.28 -15.79
CA LEU A 459 -9.74 29.96 -15.18
C LEU A 459 -10.18 28.89 -16.20
N LYS A 460 -10.91 29.30 -17.23
CA LYS A 460 -11.32 28.44 -18.37
C LYS A 460 -10.12 27.96 -19.21
N MET A 461 -8.97 28.64 -19.18
CA MET A 461 -7.75 28.25 -19.91
C MET A 461 -6.96 27.17 -19.19
N ARG A 462 -7.61 26.05 -18.84
CA ARG A 462 -7.04 24.95 -18.08
C ARG A 462 -5.69 24.48 -18.63
N LYS A 463 -5.57 24.27 -19.95
CA LYS A 463 -4.32 23.81 -20.58
C LYS A 463 -3.15 24.77 -20.35
N GLU A 464 -3.41 26.07 -20.43
CA GLU A 464 -2.39 27.09 -20.24
C GLU A 464 -1.96 27.17 -18.77
N ARG A 465 -2.93 27.12 -17.84
CA ARG A 465 -2.65 27.07 -16.39
C ARG A 465 -1.84 25.86 -15.98
N ILE A 466 -2.13 24.67 -16.53
CA ILE A 466 -1.33 23.46 -16.32
C ILE A 466 0.13 23.71 -16.71
N VAL A 467 0.37 24.32 -17.87
CA VAL A 467 1.73 24.59 -18.37
C VAL A 467 2.44 25.62 -17.50
N LEU A 468 1.77 26.71 -17.12
CA LEU A 468 2.33 27.77 -16.28
C LEU A 468 2.71 27.24 -14.89
N HIS A 469 1.80 26.56 -14.20
CA HIS A 469 2.10 25.91 -12.91
C HIS A 469 3.25 24.91 -13.05
N SER A 470 3.22 24.05 -14.07
CA SER A 470 4.30 23.09 -14.32
C SER A 470 5.65 23.82 -14.49
N ASN A 471 5.70 24.91 -15.26
CA ASN A 471 6.93 25.65 -15.53
C ASN A 471 7.44 26.42 -14.30
N ARG A 472 6.56 27.04 -13.52
CA ARG A 472 6.94 27.66 -12.25
C ARG A 472 7.45 26.61 -11.25
N GLY A 473 6.82 25.44 -11.19
CA GLY A 473 7.31 24.30 -10.42
C GLY A 473 8.71 23.82 -10.84
N GLN A 474 9.06 23.89 -12.14
CA GLN A 474 10.43 23.62 -12.59
C GLN A 474 11.43 24.65 -12.07
N CYS A 475 11.05 25.92 -12.01
CA CYS A 475 11.90 26.96 -11.46
C CYS A 475 12.13 26.73 -9.96
N HIS A 476 11.09 26.35 -9.22
CA HIS A 476 11.20 25.98 -7.80
C HIS A 476 12.12 24.76 -7.55
N LEU A 477 12.19 23.80 -8.47
CA LEU A 477 13.19 22.72 -8.40
C LEU A 477 14.62 23.26 -8.52
N LEU A 478 14.87 24.17 -9.47
CA LEU A 478 16.19 24.78 -9.68
C LEU A 478 16.60 25.66 -8.49
N LEU A 479 15.64 26.36 -7.89
CA LEU A 479 15.82 27.17 -6.67
C LEU A 479 15.91 26.34 -5.39
N LYS A 480 15.82 25.01 -5.48
CA LYS A 480 15.82 24.09 -4.32
C LYS A 480 14.73 24.39 -3.29
N THR A 481 13.56 24.82 -3.74
CA THR A 481 12.36 25.01 -2.92
C THR A 481 11.32 23.91 -3.21
N PRO A 482 11.54 22.66 -2.75
CA PRO A 482 10.74 21.51 -3.17
C PRO A 482 9.27 21.59 -2.75
N GLU A 483 8.93 22.24 -1.64
CA GLU A 483 7.52 22.36 -1.20
C GLU A 483 6.68 23.16 -2.22
N LEU A 484 7.20 24.29 -2.69
CA LEU A 484 6.56 25.10 -3.71
C LEU A 484 6.48 24.36 -5.05
N ALA A 485 7.52 23.57 -5.38
CA ALA A 485 7.50 22.71 -6.57
C ALA A 485 6.39 21.64 -6.47
N ILE A 486 6.22 21.00 -5.31
CA ILE A 486 5.13 20.03 -5.06
C ILE A 486 3.78 20.71 -5.19
N SER A 487 3.60 21.89 -4.60
CA SER A 487 2.35 22.65 -4.68
C SER A 487 1.96 22.98 -6.12
N ASP A 488 2.87 23.59 -6.89
CA ASP A 488 2.60 23.96 -8.28
C ASP A 488 2.35 22.74 -9.18
N THR A 489 3.16 21.69 -9.03
CA THR A 489 2.98 20.48 -9.83
C THR A 489 1.71 19.73 -9.46
N THR A 490 1.28 19.76 -8.19
CA THR A 490 0.00 19.21 -7.73
C THR A 490 -1.17 20.00 -8.32
N ARG A 491 -1.16 21.33 -8.28
CA ARG A 491 -2.18 22.17 -8.92
C ARG A 491 -2.28 21.90 -10.44
N ALA A 492 -1.13 21.75 -11.10
CA ALA A 492 -1.09 21.37 -12.51
C ALA A 492 -1.71 19.97 -12.77
N LEU A 493 -1.52 19.02 -11.85
CA LEU A 493 -2.10 17.68 -11.96
C LEU A 493 -3.59 17.66 -11.63
N SER A 494 -4.06 18.42 -10.64
CA SER A 494 -5.47 18.60 -10.31
C SER A 494 -6.29 19.17 -11.46
N LEU A 495 -5.68 20.07 -12.25
CA LEU A 495 -6.28 20.62 -13.47
C LEU A 495 -6.22 19.65 -14.67
N SER A 496 -5.31 18.67 -14.64
CA SER A 496 -5.16 17.68 -15.71
C SER A 496 -6.20 16.57 -15.58
N SER A 497 -6.44 15.83 -16.67
CA SER A 497 -7.35 14.69 -16.61
C SER A 497 -6.67 13.51 -15.91
N ALA A 498 -7.36 12.83 -14.99
CA ALA A 498 -6.86 11.60 -14.37
C ALA A 498 -6.51 10.51 -15.40
N ALA A 499 -7.21 10.46 -16.53
CA ALA A 499 -6.92 9.50 -17.61
C ALA A 499 -5.62 9.83 -18.36
N ARG A 500 -5.21 11.10 -18.38
CA ARG A 500 -3.98 11.58 -19.05
C ARG A 500 -3.31 12.66 -18.21
N PRO A 501 -2.68 12.28 -17.08
CA PRO A 501 -2.01 13.23 -16.21
C PRO A 501 -0.88 13.94 -16.94
N HIS A 502 -0.62 15.20 -16.59
CA HIS A 502 0.42 15.99 -17.25
C HIS A 502 1.82 15.42 -16.92
N SER A 503 2.45 14.76 -17.90
CA SER A 503 3.67 13.97 -17.67
C SER A 503 4.86 14.79 -17.16
N LYS A 504 5.00 16.06 -17.58
CA LYS A 504 6.08 16.91 -17.05
C LYS A 504 5.86 17.24 -15.58
N SER A 505 4.62 17.45 -15.16
CA SER A 505 4.30 17.72 -13.74
C SER A 505 4.60 16.50 -12.88
N LEU A 506 4.25 15.28 -13.32
CA LEU A 506 4.60 14.05 -12.60
C LEU A 506 6.11 13.93 -12.39
N TRP A 507 6.90 14.11 -13.45
CA TRP A 507 8.36 14.02 -13.37
C TRP A 507 8.97 15.12 -12.48
N ARG A 508 8.43 16.33 -12.53
CA ARG A 508 8.87 17.45 -11.67
C ARG A 508 8.54 17.18 -10.21
N ARG A 509 7.33 16.70 -9.93
CA ARG A 509 6.88 16.41 -8.57
C ARG A 509 7.63 15.22 -7.96
N SER A 510 7.95 14.18 -8.74
CA SER A 510 8.80 13.09 -8.25
C SER A 510 10.17 13.58 -7.80
N GLN A 511 10.80 14.49 -8.55
CA GLN A 511 12.08 15.09 -8.14
C GLN A 511 11.93 15.90 -6.86
N ALA A 512 10.85 16.66 -6.71
CA ALA A 512 10.60 17.43 -5.49
C ALA A 512 10.36 16.52 -4.27
N TYR A 513 9.63 15.42 -4.46
CA TYR A 513 9.45 14.39 -3.43
C TYR A 513 10.77 13.70 -3.05
N ASP A 514 11.64 13.38 -4.01
CA ASP A 514 12.98 12.86 -3.73
C ASP A 514 13.80 13.83 -2.86
N MET A 515 13.77 15.13 -3.17
CA MET A 515 14.46 16.16 -2.37
C MET A 515 13.90 16.27 -0.94
N LYS A 516 12.65 15.87 -0.72
CA LYS A 516 11.98 15.87 0.59
C LYS A 516 12.16 14.56 1.36
N GLY A 517 12.79 13.55 0.77
CA GLY A 517 12.87 12.20 1.35
C GLY A 517 11.55 11.42 1.28
N LEU A 518 10.59 11.89 0.50
CA LEU A 518 9.28 11.27 0.28
C LEU A 518 9.39 10.21 -0.84
N ALA A 519 10.12 9.14 -0.53
CA ALA A 519 10.52 8.13 -1.50
C ALA A 519 9.33 7.42 -2.16
N LYS A 520 8.27 7.15 -1.38
CA LYS A 520 7.04 6.50 -1.86
C LYS A 520 6.32 7.36 -2.88
N GLU A 521 6.06 8.61 -2.54
CA GLU A 521 5.37 9.58 -3.39
C GLU A 521 6.18 9.82 -4.68
N SER A 522 7.51 9.91 -4.56
CA SER A 522 8.41 9.98 -5.72
C SER A 522 8.30 8.75 -6.62
N LEU A 523 8.28 7.54 -6.04
CA LEU A 523 8.17 6.29 -6.80
C LEU A 523 6.84 6.24 -7.57
N MET A 524 5.73 6.58 -6.93
CA MET A 524 4.40 6.56 -7.57
C MET A 524 4.32 7.51 -8.76
N ASP A 525 4.80 8.74 -8.60
CA ASP A 525 4.86 9.70 -9.70
C ASP A 525 5.77 9.22 -10.85
N CYS A 526 6.90 8.58 -10.53
CA CYS A 526 7.79 7.99 -11.54
C CYS A 526 7.11 6.86 -12.32
N LEU A 527 6.42 5.94 -11.62
CA LEU A 527 5.72 4.83 -12.26
C LEU A 527 4.60 5.33 -13.17
N LEU A 528 3.82 6.33 -12.72
CA LEU A 528 2.75 6.91 -13.52
C LEU A 528 3.30 7.69 -14.73
N PHE A 529 4.42 8.39 -14.57
CA PHE A 529 5.14 9.05 -15.66
C PHE A 529 5.56 8.06 -16.76
N VAL A 530 6.13 6.91 -16.37
CA VAL A 530 6.51 5.86 -17.31
C VAL A 530 5.29 5.21 -17.96
N LYS A 531 4.23 4.90 -17.20
CA LYS A 531 2.96 4.35 -17.71
C LYS A 531 2.37 5.25 -18.80
N GLY A 532 2.35 6.56 -18.59
CA GLY A 532 1.87 7.55 -19.56
C GLY A 532 2.65 7.54 -20.88
N ARG A 533 3.98 7.42 -20.84
CA ARG A 533 4.83 7.35 -22.04
C ARG A 533 4.64 6.05 -22.82
N VAL A 534 4.52 4.91 -22.11
CA VAL A 534 4.30 3.60 -22.74
C VAL A 534 2.94 3.52 -23.44
N LYS A 535 1.91 4.20 -22.93
CA LYS A 535 0.60 4.30 -23.62
C LYS A 535 0.66 5.19 -24.88
N SER A 536 1.57 6.16 -24.93
CA SER A 536 1.68 7.13 -26.03
C SER A 536 2.58 6.67 -27.19
N GLU A 537 3.49 5.73 -26.95
CA GLU A 537 4.37 5.16 -27.98
C GLU A 537 3.93 3.71 -28.30
N ASN A 538 3.93 3.32 -29.59
CA ASN A 538 3.72 1.91 -29.95
C ASN A 538 4.65 1.02 -29.12
N LEU A 539 4.11 -0.02 -28.48
CA LEU A 539 4.79 -0.88 -27.48
C LEU A 539 6.18 -1.39 -27.91
N LYS A 540 6.43 -1.49 -29.22
CA LYS A 540 7.70 -1.92 -29.82
C LYS A 540 8.83 -0.87 -29.74
N ARG A 541 8.53 0.39 -29.43
CA ARG A 541 9.51 1.51 -29.37
C ARG A 541 9.58 2.23 -28.02
N ALA A 542 8.69 1.90 -27.08
CA ALA A 542 8.64 2.52 -25.76
C ALA A 542 9.94 2.31 -24.98
N ARG A 543 10.84 3.31 -25.01
CA ARG A 543 12.09 3.30 -24.24
C ARG A 543 11.92 4.16 -23.00
N ILE A 544 12.09 3.53 -21.85
CA ILE A 544 12.09 4.20 -20.55
C ILE A 544 13.35 5.04 -20.47
N PRO A 545 13.27 6.37 -20.25
CA PRO A 545 14.45 7.20 -20.13
C PRO A 545 15.36 6.73 -19.00
N TYR A 546 16.67 6.74 -19.22
CA TYR A 546 17.64 6.28 -18.23
C TYR A 546 17.50 6.99 -16.87
N TYR A 547 17.27 8.32 -16.88
CA TYR A 547 17.06 9.09 -15.66
C TYR A 547 15.85 8.60 -14.85
N ALA A 548 14.78 8.16 -15.53
CA ALA A 548 13.56 7.70 -14.89
C ALA A 548 13.76 6.30 -14.32
N ALA A 549 14.45 5.43 -15.06
CA ALA A 549 14.85 4.12 -14.55
C ALA A 549 15.77 4.24 -13.32
N ARG A 550 16.74 5.16 -13.35
CA ARG A 550 17.64 5.43 -12.22
C ARG A 550 16.89 5.93 -10.99
N MET A 551 15.96 6.88 -11.17
CA MET A 551 15.12 7.38 -10.07
C MET A 551 14.22 6.27 -9.51
N ILE A 552 13.58 5.49 -10.38
CA ILE A 552 12.73 4.36 -9.94
C ILE A 552 13.54 3.37 -9.12
N ASN A 553 14.74 2.97 -9.56
CA ASN A 553 15.58 2.07 -8.79
C ASN A 553 15.95 2.66 -7.43
N LYS A 554 16.40 3.93 -7.39
CA LYS A 554 16.71 4.63 -6.13
C LYS A 554 15.52 4.59 -5.17
N GLN A 555 14.32 4.94 -5.63
CA GLN A 555 13.16 4.97 -4.77
C GLN A 555 12.62 3.59 -4.43
N MET A 556 12.74 2.61 -5.33
CA MET A 556 12.39 1.22 -5.05
C MET A 556 13.25 0.65 -3.94
N ASP A 557 14.56 0.92 -3.94
CA ASP A 557 15.46 0.48 -2.88
C ASP A 557 15.14 1.16 -1.54
N ALA A 558 14.81 2.46 -1.56
CA ALA A 558 14.41 3.21 -0.36
C ALA A 558 13.03 2.82 0.20
N THR A 559 12.12 2.34 -0.66
CA THR A 559 10.74 1.96 -0.30
C THR A 559 10.58 0.46 -0.05
N ARG A 560 11.66 -0.33 -0.09
CA ARG A 560 11.60 -1.74 0.30
C ARG A 560 11.12 -1.85 1.75
N ILE A 561 10.25 -2.83 2.00
CA ILE A 561 9.61 -3.03 3.30
C ILE A 561 10.61 -3.25 4.45
N PHE A 562 11.79 -3.81 4.14
CA PHE A 562 12.88 -4.04 5.09
C PHE A 562 14.00 -2.99 5.02
N ALA A 563 13.88 -1.92 4.22
CA ALA A 563 14.91 -0.89 4.14
C ALA A 563 15.21 -0.23 5.50
N PRO A 564 14.21 0.08 6.35
CA PRO A 564 14.48 0.62 7.70
C PRO A 564 15.21 -0.36 8.61
N SER A 565 14.92 -1.65 8.51
CA SER A 565 15.54 -2.69 9.33
C SER A 565 17.00 -2.89 8.91
N ARG A 566 17.27 -2.88 7.59
CA ARG A 566 18.62 -2.97 7.03
C ARG A 566 19.50 -1.80 7.46
N SER A 567 19.00 -0.56 7.45
CA SER A 567 19.79 0.61 7.84
C SER A 567 20.14 0.62 9.33
N ARG A 568 19.22 0.19 10.21
CA ARG A 568 19.52 0.06 11.65
C ARG A 568 20.62 -0.95 11.94
N MET A 569 20.69 -2.04 11.17
CA MET A 569 21.74 -3.05 11.32
C MET A 569 23.12 -2.52 10.89
N SER A 570 23.19 -1.77 9.80
CA SER A 570 24.43 -1.13 9.35
C SER A 570 24.99 -0.18 10.41
N ASN A 571 24.14 0.64 11.04
CA ASN A 571 24.58 1.54 12.10
C ASN A 571 25.07 0.78 13.35
N LYS A 572 24.41 -0.32 13.74
CA LYS A 572 24.88 -1.17 14.86
C LYS A 572 26.22 -1.84 14.60
N GLN A 573 26.54 -2.15 13.33
CA GLN A 573 27.84 -2.68 12.96
C GLN A 573 28.93 -1.60 12.96
N GLU A 574 28.61 -0.35 12.61
CA GLU A 574 29.55 0.78 12.70
C GLU A 574 29.87 1.14 14.15
N ASP A 575 28.87 1.17 15.05
CA ASP A 575 29.08 1.43 16.49
C ASP A 575 29.97 0.35 17.15
N ASN A 576 29.85 -0.91 16.72
CA ASN A 576 30.69 -2.03 17.24
C ASN A 576 32.12 -2.04 16.67
N VAL A 577 32.41 -1.29 15.59
CA VAL A 577 33.75 -1.18 15.01
C VAL A 577 34.55 -0.04 15.67
N GLN A 578 33.88 0.90 16.33
CA GLN A 578 34.51 2.03 17.02
C GLN A 578 35.04 1.71 18.44
N GLU A 579 34.77 0.52 18.99
CA GLU A 579 35.36 0.06 20.28
C GLU A 579 36.66 -0.76 20.13
N SER A 580 37.17 -0.96 18.90
CA SER A 580 38.47 -1.61 18.70
C SER A 580 39.25 -1.03 17.53
N SER A 581 39.90 0.11 17.72
CA SER A 581 41.16 0.46 17.03
C SER A 581 41.80 1.72 17.61
N ASP A 582 43.09 1.58 17.96
CA ASP A 582 44.02 2.63 18.36
C ASP A 582 44.17 3.71 17.26
N PRO A 583 44.44 4.98 17.61
CA PRO A 583 44.37 6.11 16.70
C PRO A 583 45.71 6.30 15.98
N ASN A 584 45.81 5.83 14.74
CA ASN A 584 46.79 6.35 13.77
C ASN A 584 46.39 5.94 12.35
N GLU A 585 45.53 6.74 11.73
CA GLU A 585 45.58 7.13 10.30
C GLU A 585 44.33 7.98 10.00
N ALA A 586 44.35 9.21 10.50
CA ALA A 586 43.45 10.25 10.05
C ALA A 586 44.22 11.15 9.08
N ASP A 587 44.06 10.93 7.78
CA ASP A 587 43.87 12.01 6.80
C ASP A 587 43.81 11.46 5.38
N GLN A 588 42.62 11.59 4.77
CA GLN A 588 42.37 12.02 3.39
C GLN A 588 41.07 11.38 2.90
N ILE A 589 40.00 12.18 2.89
CA ILE A 589 39.03 12.34 1.81
C ILE A 589 38.11 13.48 2.26
N LYS A 590 38.54 14.72 1.99
CA LYS A 590 37.65 15.87 1.85
C LYS A 590 37.70 16.27 0.39
N GLY A 591 36.52 16.29 -0.25
CA GLY A 591 36.35 16.87 -1.58
C GLY A 591 35.83 15.89 -2.63
N LEU A 592 34.52 15.67 -2.65
CA LEU A 592 33.82 15.42 -3.91
C LEU A 592 32.65 16.39 -4.00
N HIS A 593 32.96 17.52 -4.63
CA HIS A 593 31.99 18.44 -5.20
C HIS A 593 30.98 17.67 -6.07
N CYS A 594 29.69 17.83 -5.79
CA CYS A 594 28.65 17.52 -6.76
C CYS A 594 28.75 18.52 -7.92
N GLU A 595 29.18 18.05 -9.09
CA GLU A 595 28.98 18.78 -10.34
C GLU A 595 27.48 18.90 -10.69
N PRO A 596 27.03 20.00 -11.33
CA PRO A 596 25.63 20.23 -11.64
C PRO A 596 25.16 19.29 -12.77
N SER A 597 24.02 18.63 -12.54
CA SER A 597 23.34 17.84 -13.56
C SER A 597 22.85 18.71 -14.71
N ILE A 598 23.45 18.49 -15.88
CA ILE A 598 23.08 18.83 -17.26
C ILE A 598 21.73 19.55 -17.42
N VAL A 599 21.84 20.83 -17.82
CA VAL A 599 20.78 21.67 -18.40
C VAL A 599 20.26 21.04 -19.69
N GLU A 600 18.92 20.98 -19.87
CA GLU A 600 18.32 20.57 -21.15
C GLU A 600 18.71 21.56 -22.27
N GLU A 601 19.43 21.08 -23.28
CA GLU A 601 19.75 21.85 -24.48
C GLU A 601 18.54 21.92 -25.44
N PRO A 602 18.21 23.09 -26.05
CA PRO A 602 17.00 23.26 -26.86
C PRO A 602 16.99 22.46 -28.17
N LEU A 603 15.80 21.99 -28.55
CA LEU A 603 15.48 21.18 -29.75
C LEU A 603 15.88 21.77 -31.12
N ALA A 604 16.44 22.98 -31.20
CA ALA A 604 16.87 23.62 -32.45
C ALA A 604 18.25 23.14 -32.95
N GLU A 605 19.16 22.72 -32.05
CA GLU A 605 20.53 22.33 -32.40
C GLU A 605 20.62 20.91 -33.03
N LYS A 606 19.56 20.09 -32.86
CA LYS A 606 19.47 18.73 -33.41
C LYS A 606 19.39 18.66 -34.94
N ARG A 607 19.05 19.76 -35.61
CA ARG A 607 18.93 19.80 -37.08
C ARG A 607 20.26 20.02 -37.81
N ARG A 608 21.28 20.60 -37.16
CA ARG A 608 22.59 20.87 -37.80
C ARG A 608 23.63 19.76 -37.57
N ARG A 609 23.61 19.05 -36.44
CA ARG A 609 24.58 17.97 -36.16
C ARG A 609 24.30 16.63 -36.85
N ARG A 610 23.13 16.42 -37.46
CA ARG A 610 22.77 15.15 -38.13
C ARG A 610 23.39 14.90 -39.50
N LYS A 611 24.31 15.75 -39.99
CA LYS A 611 24.98 15.55 -41.29
C LYS A 611 26.45 15.13 -41.22
N LEU A 612 27.08 15.07 -40.05
CA LEU A 612 28.49 14.69 -39.93
C LEU A 612 28.72 13.84 -38.67
N GLN A 613 28.72 12.52 -38.87
CA GLN A 613 29.38 11.45 -38.08
C GLN A 613 28.50 10.19 -38.09
N TRP A 614 28.58 9.46 -39.19
CA TRP A 614 28.32 8.02 -39.21
C TRP A 614 29.66 7.32 -39.45
N SER A 615 30.38 7.01 -38.38
CA SER A 615 31.41 5.97 -38.41
C SER A 615 31.79 5.53 -36.99
N GLY A 616 31.48 4.25 -36.70
CA GLY A 616 32.22 3.39 -35.77
C GLY A 616 32.15 3.67 -34.26
N ARG A 617 31.39 2.86 -33.52
CA ARG A 617 31.92 1.76 -32.67
C ARG A 617 30.84 1.17 -31.76
N SER A 618 30.75 -0.15 -31.82
CA SER A 618 29.98 -1.02 -30.94
C SER A 618 30.60 -1.09 -29.55
N LYS A 619 29.81 -0.90 -28.48
CA LYS A 619 30.09 -1.46 -27.15
C LYS A 619 28.83 -2.13 -26.63
N LYS A 620 28.89 -3.46 -26.49
CA LYS A 620 27.88 -4.31 -25.86
C LYS A 620 27.81 -3.96 -24.37
N GLY A 621 26.71 -3.34 -23.94
CA GLY A 621 26.32 -3.25 -22.53
C GLY A 621 25.33 -4.37 -22.20
N LYS A 622 25.52 -5.05 -21.06
CA LYS A 622 24.66 -6.13 -20.55
C LYS A 622 23.19 -5.70 -20.59
N GLY A 623 22.36 -6.44 -21.33
CA GLY A 623 20.94 -6.16 -21.50
C GLY A 623 20.17 -6.38 -20.21
N TYR A 624 19.74 -5.29 -19.57
CA TYR A 624 18.68 -5.31 -18.58
C TYR A 624 17.42 -5.94 -19.18
N ASN A 625 16.86 -6.95 -18.52
CA ASN A 625 15.68 -7.64 -19.01
C ASN A 625 14.42 -6.79 -18.80
N GLN A 626 14.25 -5.81 -19.69
CA GLN A 626 13.19 -4.80 -19.70
C GLN A 626 11.78 -5.42 -19.64
N LYS A 627 11.62 -6.69 -20.04
CA LYS A 627 10.36 -7.44 -19.96
C LYS A 627 9.97 -7.83 -18.53
N LEU A 628 10.94 -8.21 -17.69
CA LEU A 628 10.69 -8.55 -16.28
C LEU A 628 10.30 -7.29 -15.49
N TRP A 629 11.02 -6.20 -15.76
CA TRP A 629 10.77 -4.87 -15.18
C TRP A 629 9.38 -4.32 -15.57
N ILE A 630 8.97 -4.47 -16.83
CA ILE A 630 7.61 -4.12 -17.27
C ILE A 630 6.54 -5.02 -16.63
N LYS A 631 6.85 -6.29 -16.33
CA LYS A 631 5.92 -7.21 -15.66
C LYS A 631 5.72 -6.82 -14.19
N GLU A 632 6.77 -6.41 -13.50
CA GLU A 632 6.74 -5.93 -12.11
C GLU A 632 6.03 -4.57 -12.00
N ILE A 633 6.33 -3.64 -12.93
CA ILE A 633 5.56 -2.38 -13.07
C ILE A 633 4.10 -2.68 -13.39
N ARG A 634 3.79 -3.65 -14.25
CA ARG A 634 2.39 -4.05 -14.54
C ARG A 634 1.72 -4.67 -13.33
N GLN A 635 2.38 -5.49 -12.52
CA GLN A 635 1.78 -6.03 -11.29
C GLN A 635 1.47 -4.92 -10.28
N ARG A 636 2.38 -3.95 -10.11
CA ARG A 636 2.18 -2.81 -9.20
C ARG A 636 1.22 -1.73 -9.75
N THR A 637 1.08 -1.60 -11.07
CA THR A 637 0.14 -0.64 -11.71
C THR A 637 -1.20 -1.25 -12.13
N LYS A 638 -1.41 -2.56 -11.96
CA LYS A 638 -2.68 -3.26 -12.22
C LYS A 638 -3.76 -2.94 -11.18
N GLY A 639 -3.41 -2.33 -10.04
CA GLY A 639 -4.38 -1.72 -9.12
C GLY A 639 -5.26 -0.65 -9.78
N VAL A 640 -4.80 -0.07 -10.91
CA VAL A 640 -5.49 1.03 -11.60
C VAL A 640 -6.48 0.56 -12.68
N ASP A 641 -6.43 -0.69 -13.16
CA ASP A 641 -7.19 -1.09 -14.38
C ASP A 641 -7.98 -2.42 -14.27
N ASN A 642 -8.07 -3.09 -13.10
CA ASN A 642 -8.85 -4.33 -12.96
C ASN A 642 -9.84 -4.29 -11.77
N GLN A 643 -10.98 -3.61 -11.97
CA GLN A 643 -12.24 -4.01 -11.34
C GLN A 643 -12.79 -5.22 -12.13
N SER A 644 -12.44 -6.43 -11.71
CA SER A 644 -13.31 -7.62 -11.74
C SER A 644 -12.52 -8.91 -11.47
N GLN A 645 -12.96 -9.58 -10.40
CA GLN A 645 -12.94 -11.04 -10.17
C GLN A 645 -11.71 -11.71 -9.52
N HIS A 646 -11.98 -12.17 -8.28
CA HIS A 646 -11.33 -13.18 -7.43
C HIS A 646 -10.03 -12.73 -6.72
N TYR A 647 -10.00 -12.40 -5.42
CA TYR A 647 -10.74 -12.87 -4.25
C TYR A 647 -11.42 -11.73 -3.47
N CYS A 648 -12.61 -12.01 -2.94
CA CYS A 648 -13.51 -11.08 -2.26
C CYS A 648 -12.88 -10.36 -1.05
N MET A 649 -12.66 -9.05 -1.16
CA MET A 649 -12.94 -8.08 -0.08
C MET A 649 -14.24 -7.37 -0.46
N GLY A 650 -15.33 -8.13 -0.54
CA GLY A 650 -16.67 -7.55 -0.60
C GLY A 650 -17.00 -6.96 0.77
N ASP A 651 -17.59 -5.78 0.75
CA ASP A 651 -18.09 -5.00 1.89
C ASP A 651 -17.04 -4.09 2.58
N TRP A 652 -16.48 -3.17 1.80
CA TRP A 652 -16.15 -1.83 2.26
C TRP A 652 -17.29 -0.86 1.89
N LEU A 653 -18.42 -0.98 2.58
CA LEU A 653 -19.43 0.09 2.71
C LEU A 653 -19.99 0.09 4.13
#